data_AF-A0A2Z6M353-F1
#
_entry.id   AF-A0A2Z6M353-F1
#
_cell.length_a   1.000
_cell.length_b   1.000
_cell.length_c   1.000
_cell.angle_alpha   90.00
_cell.angle_beta   90.00
_cell.angle_gamma   90.00
#
_symmetry.space_group_name_H-M   'P 1'
#
loop_
_entity.id
_entity.type
_entity.pdbx_description
1 polymer ?
#
loop_
_entity_poly.entity_id
_entity_poly.type
_entity_poly.pdbx_seq_one_letter_code
_entity_poly.pdbx_strand_id
1 'polypeptide(L)'
;MIVGGPTDLGGGSDILEFLIEPNSTLQNHLVSSLLGGLTEGRSIPFLSRNALNLIYEEILRKLVSFIQDSSFSWVHDAASVLRNDAKISVDHDSSLNIVEMAKFSLEILDGSFFCLKTLDREGGIVSGILSAIFVIEWECNLSKALEYSLDDKSMTKAKARQSFGEYVCAFHNKINAHFLKSLCRDNRRRMLNFLIQSVKSAIFVEDRLVNDGITSLCCTWVLEVLERVCVDESDELNLLHQLLSKDERWPVFVVQKFSSTKASGHQKFVALINKLIQQIGIDRVFAGCATPNSLMLERNQEIASSAWLAAEILCTWRWPENSAMSSFLPSLSAYAKKSDSLHESLLDGILSILLDGSLIYEGDSTKSSVSMWPVPADEMEGIEEPFLRALISFLSTLFKENIWGIKKASYLIELLVNKLFLGEEPGQDVQPCSLEENFVQNTMIDWLERALRLPPLVTWKTGQDMEGWLQLVIACYPFSAMGGPQALKPARSISPDERKLLYELFLKQRLVAGGSAMTNQLPVVQMLLSKLMVVSVGYCWNEFNEEDWDFLLSNLRSWIQSVVVMMEDVAENVNGLVDASSGNSDVMCTKIEKIISISDPFPLKISQNALLSFSLFLKHSKHQQTENEDDLNSMKTEKLDSAKDRIVEGILRLLFCTGLSEAIANAYCKEAASVIASSRVTHTSFWEFIASAVLNSSSQARDRAVKSISFWGLSKGAISSLYAILFTSRPIPLLQFAAYFVLSNEPVLSMAVVEDSPFNSDINAASDQDSSHFDTSIEEKVRLKEEISYMVERTPHEVLEMDLLADQRVNVFLAWSLLISRLWSLPSSSSDRERLIQYIQDSATPIILDCLFQHIPVEISMIQSLKKKDAELSGGLTKAASAATQATKTGSLLFSVESLWPIESEKLSAFAGAIYGLMLHVLPAYVRGWYNDLRDRNTSNAIESFTRTCCSPPLIANELSQIKKANFRDENFSVSVSKSANEVVATYTKDETGMDLVIRLPASYPLRPVDVDCTRSLGISEIKQRKWLMSMMLFVRNQNGALAEAIGIWKRNFDKEFEGHANTNFILLACINGFQHLTNHLAPCVNLRSKLFSVMLHVKQTALLLETKKEAGQQFCNIDIVS
;
A
#
# COMPACT_ATOMS: atom_id res chain seq x y z
N MET A 1 63.80 51.73 -25.34
CA MET A 1 65.12 52.38 -25.19
C MET A 1 65.38 52.61 -23.71
N ILE A 2 65.79 51.57 -22.97
CA ILE A 2 66.66 51.66 -21.79
C ILE A 2 67.46 50.35 -21.82
N VAL A 3 68.72 50.46 -22.24
CA VAL A 3 69.71 49.38 -22.24
C VAL A 3 70.76 49.83 -21.23
N GLY A 4 70.99 49.04 -20.18
CA GLY A 4 72.09 49.25 -19.24
C GLY A 4 72.02 48.33 -18.02
N GLY A 5 72.84 47.28 -18.02
CA GLY A 5 73.45 46.59 -16.86
C GLY A 5 72.56 45.96 -15.77
N PRO A 6 72.97 44.83 -15.14
CA PRO A 6 72.29 44.27 -13.98
C PRO A 6 72.69 45.08 -12.75
N THR A 7 72.01 46.19 -12.49
CA THR A 7 72.02 46.83 -11.17
C THR A 7 70.87 46.25 -10.37
N ASP A 8 71.19 45.65 -9.23
CA ASP A 8 70.26 45.29 -8.15
C ASP A 8 69.31 46.47 -7.88
N LEU A 9 68.10 46.40 -8.41
CA LEU A 9 67.01 47.27 -7.98
C LEU A 9 66.50 46.69 -6.66
N GLY A 10 66.92 47.29 -5.55
CA GLY A 10 66.32 47.13 -4.22
C GLY A 10 64.87 47.65 -4.12
N GLY A 11 64.11 47.61 -5.21
CA GLY A 11 62.79 48.22 -5.37
C GLY A 11 61.62 47.31 -5.04
N GLY A 12 61.73 46.47 -4.00
CA GLY A 12 60.54 45.77 -3.48
C GLY A 12 59.50 46.75 -2.92
N SER A 13 59.98 47.85 -2.31
CA SER A 13 59.17 48.94 -1.75
C SER A 13 58.38 49.70 -2.82
N ASP A 14 59.02 50.07 -3.92
CA ASP A 14 58.38 50.91 -4.96
C ASP A 14 57.31 50.13 -5.74
N ILE A 15 57.50 48.81 -5.96
CA ILE A 15 56.51 47.94 -6.64
C ILE A 15 55.31 47.63 -5.71
N LEU A 16 55.54 47.55 -4.40
CA LEU A 16 54.45 47.44 -3.41
C LEU A 16 53.54 48.68 -3.44
N GLU A 17 54.09 49.88 -3.62
CA GLU A 17 53.31 51.12 -3.78
C GLU A 17 52.37 51.07 -5.01
N PHE A 18 52.81 50.43 -6.10
CA PHE A 18 51.98 50.21 -7.29
C PHE A 18 50.89 49.14 -7.11
N LEU A 19 51.00 48.26 -6.11
CA LEU A 19 49.96 47.29 -5.77
C LEU A 19 48.85 47.92 -4.90
N ILE A 20 49.02 49.13 -4.36
CA ILE A 20 48.05 49.74 -3.43
C ILE A 20 46.82 50.35 -4.14
N GLU A 21 46.96 50.84 -5.39
CA GLU A 21 45.85 51.46 -6.14
C GLU A 21 45.51 50.74 -7.46
N PRO A 22 44.24 50.37 -7.71
CA PRO A 22 43.82 49.77 -8.98
C PRO A 22 43.77 50.84 -10.09
N ASN A 23 44.83 51.00 -10.89
CA ASN A 23 44.86 51.96 -12.00
C ASN A 23 45.29 51.35 -13.35
N SER A 24 44.37 51.35 -14.32
CA SER A 24 44.57 51.07 -15.76
C SER A 24 45.13 49.70 -16.20
N THR A 25 44.53 49.11 -17.24
CA THR A 25 44.95 47.85 -17.90
C THR A 25 46.39 47.84 -18.44
N LEU A 26 46.98 49.02 -18.66
CA LEU A 26 48.34 49.17 -19.15
C LEU A 26 49.40 48.83 -18.07
N GLN A 27 49.10 49.11 -16.79
CA GLN A 27 49.98 48.75 -15.67
C GLN A 27 49.95 47.25 -15.39
N ASN A 28 48.80 46.58 -15.56
CA ASN A 28 48.67 45.12 -15.38
C ASN A 28 49.59 44.36 -16.34
N HIS A 29 49.54 44.68 -17.64
CA HIS A 29 50.43 44.05 -18.62
C HIS A 29 51.92 44.29 -18.30
N LEU A 30 52.27 45.45 -17.75
CA LEU A 30 53.64 45.80 -17.41
C LEU A 30 54.14 44.99 -16.21
N VAL A 31 53.34 44.89 -15.14
CA VAL A 31 53.64 44.08 -13.95
C VAL A 31 53.67 42.58 -14.28
N SER A 32 52.71 42.06 -15.03
CA SER A 32 52.70 40.65 -15.48
C SER A 32 53.90 40.32 -16.37
N SER A 33 54.32 41.25 -17.24
CA SER A 33 55.50 41.06 -18.09
C SER A 33 56.83 41.11 -17.34
N LEU A 34 56.91 41.84 -16.21
CA LEU A 34 58.05 41.87 -15.29
C LEU A 34 58.15 40.61 -14.41
N LEU A 35 56.99 40.09 -13.98
CA LEU A 35 56.88 38.83 -13.21
C LEU A 35 57.18 37.60 -14.06
N GLY A 36 56.97 37.69 -15.38
CA GLY A 36 57.16 36.60 -16.34
C GLY A 36 56.01 35.59 -16.33
N GLY A 37 55.75 34.95 -17.47
CA GLY A 37 54.91 33.75 -17.54
C GLY A 37 53.58 33.88 -18.28
N LEU A 38 53.62 34.01 -19.62
CA LEU A 38 52.48 33.62 -20.48
C LEU A 38 52.62 32.18 -21.03
N THR A 39 53.79 31.55 -20.90
CA THR A 39 54.08 30.21 -21.43
C THR A 39 55.08 29.46 -20.54
N GLU A 40 54.91 28.15 -20.39
CA GLU A 40 55.71 27.23 -19.55
C GLU A 40 57.23 27.36 -19.72
N GLY A 41 57.71 27.82 -20.89
CA GLY A 41 59.12 28.04 -21.21
C GLY A 41 59.75 29.39 -20.82
N ARG A 42 58.99 30.36 -20.26
CA ARG A 42 59.49 31.67 -19.80
C ARG A 42 59.32 31.84 -18.28
N SER A 43 59.73 30.86 -17.51
CA SER A 43 59.58 30.80 -16.04
C SER A 43 60.66 31.55 -15.25
N ILE A 44 61.46 32.42 -15.89
CA ILE A 44 62.53 33.17 -15.22
C ILE A 44 62.00 34.58 -14.94
N PRO A 45 61.59 34.90 -13.69
CA PRO A 45 61.16 36.24 -13.32
C PRO A 45 62.35 37.21 -13.42
N PHE A 46 62.10 38.46 -13.85
CA PHE A 46 63.13 39.51 -13.85
C PHE A 46 63.37 40.11 -12.44
N LEU A 47 62.58 39.69 -11.46
CA LEU A 47 62.58 40.17 -10.07
C LEU A 47 63.31 39.21 -9.14
N SER A 48 63.87 39.74 -8.05
CA SER A 48 64.50 38.93 -7.00
C SER A 48 63.46 38.09 -6.26
N ARG A 49 63.88 36.93 -5.72
CA ARG A 49 62.98 36.00 -5.00
C ARG A 49 62.25 36.66 -3.82
N ASN A 50 62.92 37.54 -3.09
CA ASN A 50 62.33 38.29 -1.98
C ASN A 50 61.24 39.26 -2.45
N ALA A 51 61.42 39.90 -3.61
CA ALA A 51 60.41 40.76 -4.19
C ALA A 51 59.18 39.96 -4.65
N LEU A 52 59.38 38.77 -5.22
CA LEU A 52 58.28 37.86 -5.57
C LEU A 52 57.49 37.43 -4.34
N ASN A 53 58.15 37.06 -3.25
CA ASN A 53 57.48 36.67 -2.01
C ASN A 53 56.57 37.78 -1.49
N LEU A 54 57.06 39.02 -1.42
CA LEU A 54 56.27 40.17 -0.98
C LEU A 54 55.05 40.41 -1.88
N ILE A 55 55.21 40.30 -3.20
CA ILE A 55 54.12 40.47 -4.17
C ILE A 55 53.05 39.38 -4.01
N TYR A 56 53.45 38.12 -3.93
CA TYR A 56 52.49 37.01 -3.77
C TYR A 56 51.89 36.95 -2.37
N GLU A 57 52.59 37.42 -1.34
CA GLU A 57 52.04 37.62 0.00
C GLU A 57 50.95 38.71 0.00
N GLU A 58 51.15 39.81 -0.73
CA GLU A 58 50.14 40.84 -0.94
C GLU A 58 48.90 40.31 -1.69
N ILE A 59 49.13 39.52 -2.74
CA ILE A 59 48.05 38.85 -3.48
C ILE A 59 47.25 37.95 -2.54
N LEU A 60 47.91 37.12 -1.74
CA LEU A 60 47.26 36.25 -0.77
C LEU A 60 46.48 37.06 0.27
N ARG A 61 47.05 38.15 0.80
CA ARG A 61 46.37 39.03 1.76
C ARG A 61 45.07 39.59 1.21
N LYS A 62 45.07 40.07 -0.03
CA LYS A 62 43.88 40.62 -0.71
C LYS A 62 42.81 39.55 -0.97
N LEU A 63 43.22 38.33 -1.36
CA LEU A 63 42.29 37.21 -1.52
C LEU A 63 41.69 36.78 -0.17
N VAL A 64 42.49 36.69 0.89
CA VAL A 64 42.00 36.37 2.24
C VAL A 64 41.06 37.45 2.77
N SER A 65 41.34 38.73 2.51
CA SER A 65 40.44 39.84 2.84
C SER A 65 39.08 39.73 2.13
N PHE A 66 39.07 39.32 0.86
CA PHE A 66 37.83 39.03 0.13
C PHE A 66 37.04 37.87 0.75
N ILE A 67 37.71 36.79 1.16
CA ILE A 67 37.08 35.63 1.84
C ILE A 67 36.51 36.06 3.20
N GLN A 68 37.21 36.92 3.94
CA GLN A 68 36.76 37.45 5.24
C GLN A 68 35.50 38.31 5.16
N ASP A 69 35.18 38.89 4.01
CA ASP A 69 33.97 39.72 3.79
C ASP A 69 32.75 38.89 3.29
N SER A 70 32.84 37.55 3.30
CA SER A 70 31.74 36.65 2.93
C SER A 70 30.56 36.74 3.91
N SER A 71 29.39 36.26 3.48
CA SER A 71 28.21 36.07 4.34
C SER A 71 28.09 34.66 4.93
N PHE A 72 28.93 33.72 4.49
CA PHE A 72 28.92 32.32 4.92
C PHE A 72 29.90 32.09 6.07
N SER A 73 29.45 31.38 7.10
CA SER A 73 30.23 31.12 8.31
C SER A 73 31.47 30.26 8.03
N TRP A 74 31.32 29.23 7.20
CA TRP A 74 32.41 28.33 6.86
C TRP A 74 33.52 28.99 6.04
N VAL A 75 33.18 30.04 5.27
CA VAL A 75 34.14 30.82 4.49
C VAL A 75 35.00 31.69 5.42
N HIS A 76 34.42 32.24 6.49
CA HIS A 76 35.19 32.93 7.54
C HIS A 76 36.13 31.97 8.29
N ASP A 77 35.67 30.77 8.62
CA ASP A 77 36.51 29.74 9.24
C ASP A 77 37.70 29.40 8.32
N ALA A 78 37.45 29.17 7.03
CA ALA A 78 38.50 28.92 6.03
C ALA A 78 39.50 30.08 5.95
N ALA A 79 39.04 31.34 5.94
CA ALA A 79 39.90 32.52 6.00
C ALA A 79 40.76 32.57 7.27
N SER A 80 40.20 32.18 8.42
CA SER A 80 40.93 32.17 9.69
C SER A 80 42.08 31.16 9.67
N VAL A 81 41.85 29.98 9.08
CA VAL A 81 42.83 28.92 8.94
C VAL A 81 43.94 29.33 7.97
N LEU A 82 43.59 29.92 6.82
CA LEU A 82 44.56 30.42 5.84
C LEU A 82 45.43 31.55 6.41
N ARG A 83 44.85 32.47 7.19
CA ARG A 83 45.57 33.57 7.84
C ARG A 83 46.60 33.05 8.86
N ASN A 84 46.22 32.05 9.65
CA ASN A 84 47.06 31.51 10.71
C ASN A 84 48.28 30.75 10.16
N ASP A 85 48.15 30.06 9.02
CA ASP A 85 49.29 29.36 8.39
C ASP A 85 50.26 30.33 7.68
N ALA A 86 49.73 31.35 7.01
CA ALA A 86 50.53 32.34 6.27
C ALA A 86 51.08 33.47 7.15
N LYS A 87 50.72 33.55 8.45
CA LYS A 87 51.11 34.61 9.41
C LYS A 87 50.82 36.04 8.93
N ILE A 88 49.72 36.23 8.22
CA ILE A 88 49.35 37.53 7.62
C ILE A 88 48.70 38.43 8.67
N SER A 89 49.26 39.61 8.92
CA SER A 89 48.59 40.70 9.65
C SER A 89 47.66 41.47 8.71
N VAL A 90 46.41 41.69 9.11
CA VAL A 90 45.45 42.50 8.34
C VAL A 90 45.08 43.72 9.18
N ASP A 91 45.47 44.90 8.73
CA ASP A 91 44.91 46.16 9.21
C ASP A 91 43.56 46.40 8.51
N HIS A 92 42.53 46.78 9.29
CA HIS A 92 41.20 47.06 8.76
C HIS A 92 41.17 48.43 8.07
N ASP A 93 41.56 48.49 6.79
CA ASP A 93 41.29 49.66 5.97
C ASP A 93 39.84 49.65 5.48
N SER A 94 39.02 50.44 6.16
CA SER A 94 37.56 50.50 6.04
C SER A 94 37.03 51.32 4.84
N SER A 95 37.86 51.60 3.83
CA SER A 95 37.53 52.62 2.81
C SER A 95 37.69 52.24 1.32
N LEU A 96 38.16 51.04 0.97
CA LEU A 96 38.39 50.64 -0.43
C LEU A 96 37.57 49.41 -0.88
N ASN A 97 37.18 49.38 -2.15
CA ASN A 97 36.28 48.40 -2.75
C ASN A 97 36.96 47.00 -2.82
N ILE A 98 36.75 46.15 -1.81
CA ILE A 98 37.43 44.84 -1.59
C ILE A 98 37.38 43.94 -2.84
N VAL A 99 36.26 43.93 -3.58
CA VAL A 99 36.08 43.12 -4.79
C VAL A 99 36.99 43.58 -5.93
N GLU A 100 37.19 44.89 -6.09
CA GLU A 100 38.07 45.44 -7.13
C GLU A 100 39.54 45.14 -6.83
N MET A 101 39.94 45.20 -5.56
CA MET A 101 41.29 44.83 -5.13
C MET A 101 41.57 43.33 -5.35
N ALA A 102 40.61 42.46 -5.03
CA ALA A 102 40.73 41.03 -5.28
C ALA A 102 40.77 40.70 -6.79
N LYS A 103 39.97 41.41 -7.59
CA LYS A 103 39.97 41.31 -9.06
C LYS A 103 41.32 41.69 -9.65
N PHE A 104 41.88 42.82 -9.22
CA PHE A 104 43.20 43.27 -9.63
C PHE A 104 44.29 42.24 -9.27
N SER A 105 44.28 41.70 -8.05
CA SER A 105 45.20 40.64 -7.64
C SER A 105 45.09 39.38 -8.49
N LEU A 106 43.86 38.98 -8.86
CA LEU A 106 43.64 37.81 -9.70
C LEU A 106 44.09 38.05 -11.14
N GLU A 107 43.94 39.25 -11.69
CA GLU A 107 44.47 39.61 -13.03
C GLU A 107 45.99 39.53 -13.09
N ILE A 108 46.68 39.98 -12.03
CA ILE A 108 48.14 39.83 -11.91
C ILE A 108 48.51 38.35 -11.80
N LEU A 109 47.75 37.57 -11.03
CA LEU A 109 47.96 36.12 -10.88
C LEU A 109 47.73 35.37 -12.19
N ASP A 110 46.68 35.68 -12.95
CA ASP A 110 46.37 35.06 -14.26
C ASP A 110 47.51 35.27 -15.26
N GLY A 111 48.14 36.45 -15.24
CA GLY A 111 49.29 36.77 -16.08
C GLY A 111 50.64 36.21 -15.59
N SER A 112 50.70 35.56 -14.42
CA SER A 112 51.96 35.16 -13.77
C SER A 112 51.91 33.81 -13.02
N PHE A 113 50.85 33.02 -13.12
CA PHE A 113 50.65 31.85 -12.24
C PHE A 113 51.73 30.76 -12.36
N PHE A 114 52.40 30.64 -13.51
CA PHE A 114 53.55 29.75 -13.66
C PHE A 114 54.73 30.10 -12.73
N CYS A 115 54.84 31.36 -12.29
CA CYS A 115 55.87 31.80 -11.35
C CYS A 115 55.65 31.27 -9.93
N LEU A 116 54.45 30.81 -9.57
CA LEU A 116 54.21 30.09 -8.30
C LEU A 116 55.11 28.85 -8.17
N LYS A 117 55.49 28.21 -9.29
CA LYS A 117 56.42 27.07 -9.29
C LYS A 117 57.83 27.45 -8.83
N THR A 118 58.25 28.70 -9.03
CA THR A 118 59.55 29.20 -8.52
C THR A 118 59.54 29.43 -7.01
N LEU A 119 58.35 29.59 -6.42
CA LEU A 119 58.09 29.78 -5.00
C LEU A 119 57.66 28.50 -4.27
N ASP A 120 57.60 27.36 -4.98
CA ASP A 120 57.11 26.07 -4.47
C ASP A 120 57.86 25.55 -3.24
N ARG A 121 59.08 26.04 -2.95
CA ARG A 121 59.82 25.67 -1.72
C ARG A 121 59.40 26.45 -0.47
N GLU A 122 58.61 27.51 -0.60
CA GLU A 122 58.13 28.33 0.51
C GLU A 122 56.68 27.95 0.85
N GLY A 123 56.55 27.09 1.85
CA GLY A 123 55.37 26.24 2.05
C GLY A 123 54.05 26.91 2.43
N GLY A 124 53.93 28.24 2.50
CA GLY A 124 52.70 28.91 2.98
C GLY A 124 51.94 29.67 1.89
N ILE A 125 52.68 30.39 1.03
CA ILE A 125 52.11 31.36 0.08
C ILE A 125 51.45 30.63 -1.08
N VAL A 126 52.13 29.65 -1.68
CA VAL A 126 51.61 28.91 -2.86
C VAL A 126 50.37 28.09 -2.48
N SER A 127 50.44 27.31 -1.40
CA SER A 127 49.28 26.55 -0.90
C SER A 127 48.15 27.47 -0.46
N GLY A 128 48.46 28.61 0.15
CA GLY A 128 47.46 29.59 0.60
C GLY A 128 46.69 30.22 -0.57
N ILE A 129 47.40 30.65 -1.63
CA ILE A 129 46.78 31.26 -2.81
C ILE A 129 45.89 30.24 -3.53
N LEU A 130 46.40 29.03 -3.75
CA LEU A 130 45.64 27.99 -4.43
C LEU A 130 44.41 27.57 -3.61
N SER A 131 44.55 27.35 -2.30
CA SER A 131 43.40 27.05 -1.44
C SER A 131 42.37 28.20 -1.40
N ALA A 132 42.81 29.46 -1.41
CA ALA A 132 41.92 30.61 -1.49
C ALA A 132 41.08 30.62 -2.79
N ILE A 133 41.69 30.25 -3.93
CA ILE A 133 40.99 30.13 -5.22
C ILE A 133 39.87 29.09 -5.15
N PHE A 134 40.17 27.89 -4.63
CA PHE A 134 39.15 26.83 -4.44
C PHE A 134 38.01 27.30 -3.53
N VAL A 135 38.31 27.92 -2.39
CA VAL A 135 37.29 28.40 -1.44
C VAL A 135 36.38 29.46 -2.08
N ILE A 136 36.93 30.39 -2.86
CA ILE A 136 36.14 31.43 -3.55
C ILE A 136 35.26 30.82 -4.65
N GLU A 137 35.75 29.83 -5.38
CA GLU A 137 34.93 29.10 -6.35
C GLU A 137 33.81 28.31 -5.68
N TRP A 138 34.11 27.60 -4.60
CA TRP A 138 33.12 26.84 -3.84
C TRP A 138 32.04 27.76 -3.25
N GLU A 139 32.42 28.94 -2.73
CA GLU A 139 31.46 29.98 -2.32
C GLU A 139 30.57 30.43 -3.49
N CYS A 140 31.13 30.60 -4.68
CA CYS A 140 30.37 31.00 -5.88
C CYS A 140 29.36 29.92 -6.30
N ASN A 141 29.80 28.65 -6.34
CA ASN A 141 28.94 27.51 -6.68
C ASN A 141 27.82 27.31 -5.66
N LEU A 142 28.12 27.51 -4.38
CA LEU A 142 27.13 27.49 -3.31
C LEU A 142 26.12 28.63 -3.48
N SER A 143 26.58 29.85 -3.76
CA SER A 143 25.73 31.02 -3.98
C SER A 143 24.78 30.82 -5.17
N LYS A 144 25.23 30.23 -6.27
CA LYS A 144 24.40 29.89 -7.44
C LYS A 144 23.29 28.90 -7.11
N ALA A 145 23.55 27.93 -6.23
CA ALA A 145 22.54 26.97 -5.78
C ALA A 145 21.45 27.61 -4.89
N LEU A 146 21.71 28.80 -4.31
CA LEU A 146 20.85 29.52 -3.36
C LEU A 146 19.93 30.58 -3.99
N GLU A 147 20.07 30.91 -5.29
CA GLU A 147 19.41 32.07 -5.93
C GLU A 147 17.87 32.03 -6.07
N TYR A 148 17.19 31.09 -5.41
CA TYR A 148 15.72 31.01 -5.40
C TYR A 148 15.02 31.70 -4.21
N SER A 149 15.71 32.43 -3.30
CA SER A 149 15.04 32.90 -2.07
C SER A 149 15.42 34.25 -1.43
N LEU A 150 16.15 35.18 -2.09
CA LEU A 150 16.66 36.39 -1.41
C LEU A 150 16.10 37.74 -1.90
N ASP A 151 16.00 38.66 -0.93
CA ASP A 151 15.36 39.99 -0.97
C ASP A 151 16.24 41.08 -1.64
N ASP A 152 15.63 42.18 -2.10
CA ASP A 152 16.15 43.10 -3.14
C ASP A 152 17.45 43.89 -2.78
N LYS A 153 17.81 43.97 -1.48
CA LYS A 153 18.97 44.76 -0.99
C LYS A 153 20.29 43.97 -0.85
N SER A 154 20.23 42.67 -0.53
CA SER A 154 21.42 41.79 -0.48
C SER A 154 21.90 41.37 -1.87
N MET A 155 21.07 41.59 -2.88
CA MET A 155 21.30 41.19 -4.28
C MET A 155 22.49 41.91 -4.93
N THR A 156 22.81 43.16 -4.57
CA THR A 156 23.87 43.95 -5.23
C THR A 156 25.28 43.56 -4.79
N LYS A 157 25.52 43.38 -3.48
CA LYS A 157 26.80 42.86 -2.95
C LYS A 157 27.04 41.40 -3.37
N ALA A 158 25.97 40.59 -3.38
CA ALA A 158 26.02 39.19 -3.84
C ALA A 158 26.37 39.10 -5.34
N LYS A 159 25.74 39.91 -6.21
CA LYS A 159 26.05 39.95 -7.66
C LYS A 159 27.50 40.37 -7.95
N ALA A 160 28.04 41.34 -7.20
CA ALA A 160 29.45 41.74 -7.36
C ALA A 160 30.42 40.61 -6.98
N ARG A 161 30.19 39.93 -5.84
CA ARG A 161 30.99 38.75 -5.44
C ARG A 161 30.84 37.59 -6.42
N GLN A 162 29.62 37.35 -6.93
CA GLN A 162 29.34 36.31 -7.92
C GLN A 162 30.09 36.57 -9.23
N SER A 163 30.10 37.82 -9.73
CA SER A 163 30.83 38.18 -10.94
C SER A 163 32.35 37.96 -10.80
N PHE A 164 32.90 38.20 -9.61
CA PHE A 164 34.29 37.87 -9.31
C PHE A 164 34.50 36.36 -9.17
N GLY A 165 33.58 35.64 -8.53
CA GLY A 165 33.59 34.18 -8.43
C GLY A 165 33.60 33.49 -9.79
N GLU A 166 32.84 33.98 -10.77
CA GLU A 166 32.87 33.47 -12.15
C GLU A 166 34.23 33.68 -12.83
N TYR A 167 34.87 34.82 -12.55
CA TYR A 167 36.23 35.10 -13.02
C TYR A 167 37.26 34.15 -12.37
N VAL A 168 37.08 33.82 -11.08
CA VAL A 168 37.87 32.82 -10.37
C VAL A 168 37.64 31.42 -10.93
N CYS A 169 36.40 31.01 -11.21
CA CYS A 169 36.11 29.72 -11.87
C CYS A 169 36.79 29.61 -13.24
N ALA A 170 36.76 30.69 -14.03
CA ALA A 170 37.44 30.73 -15.33
C ALA A 170 38.96 30.57 -15.17
N PHE A 171 39.55 31.20 -14.15
CA PHE A 171 40.96 31.05 -13.83
C PHE A 171 41.31 29.66 -13.30
N HIS A 172 40.52 29.12 -12.36
CA HIS A 172 40.75 27.78 -11.81
C HIS A 172 40.74 26.70 -12.88
N ASN A 173 39.84 26.80 -13.87
CA ASN A 173 39.80 25.87 -15.01
C ASN A 173 41.01 26.02 -15.96
N LYS A 174 41.73 27.15 -15.97
CA LYS A 174 43.02 27.27 -16.68
C LYS A 174 44.15 26.55 -15.95
N ILE A 175 44.07 26.42 -14.63
CA ILE A 175 45.05 25.68 -13.83
C ILE A 175 44.85 24.18 -14.08
N ASN A 176 45.63 23.61 -15.00
CA ASN A 176 45.57 22.18 -15.29
C ASN A 176 45.96 21.33 -14.06
N ALA A 177 45.30 20.19 -13.86
CA ALA A 177 45.66 19.18 -12.87
C ALA A 177 47.15 18.78 -12.95
N HIS A 178 47.76 18.76 -14.15
CA HIS A 178 49.21 18.52 -14.29
C HIS A 178 50.08 19.55 -13.54
N PHE A 179 49.67 20.82 -13.53
CA PHE A 179 50.38 21.87 -12.78
C PHE A 179 50.29 21.64 -11.28
N LEU A 180 49.09 21.41 -10.75
CA LEU A 180 48.84 21.13 -9.32
C LEU A 180 49.60 19.88 -8.85
N LYS A 181 49.58 18.81 -9.64
CA LYS A 181 50.33 17.57 -9.39
C LYS A 181 51.85 17.75 -9.45
N SER A 182 52.34 18.78 -10.15
CA SER A 182 53.77 19.07 -10.24
C SER A 182 54.36 19.84 -9.04
N LEU A 183 53.51 20.30 -8.11
CA LEU A 183 53.93 21.00 -6.89
C LEU A 183 54.57 20.06 -5.86
N CYS A 184 55.39 20.62 -4.97
CA CYS A 184 56.05 19.85 -3.93
C CYS A 184 55.02 19.19 -2.97
N ARG A 185 55.44 18.07 -2.36
CA ARG A 185 54.58 17.29 -1.47
C ARG A 185 54.05 18.11 -0.28
N ASP A 186 54.86 19.03 0.24
CA ASP A 186 54.49 19.87 1.38
C ASP A 186 53.36 20.84 1.04
N ASN A 187 53.43 21.51 -0.13
CA ASN A 187 52.36 22.40 -0.60
C ASN A 187 51.07 21.62 -0.88
N ARG A 188 51.16 20.46 -1.54
CA ARG A 188 50.00 19.60 -1.81
C ARG A 188 49.35 19.13 -0.51
N ARG A 189 50.13 18.67 0.47
CA ARG A 189 49.60 18.26 1.78
C ARG A 189 48.92 19.41 2.53
N ARG A 190 49.52 20.60 2.54
CA ARG A 190 48.89 21.78 3.15
C ARG A 190 47.59 22.17 2.46
N MET A 191 47.56 22.15 1.12
CA MET A 191 46.34 22.37 0.35
C MET A 191 45.25 21.36 0.71
N LEU A 192 45.56 20.06 0.70
CA LEU A 192 44.62 18.99 1.06
C LEU A 192 44.03 19.23 2.46
N ASN A 193 44.88 19.55 3.45
CA ASN A 193 44.42 19.86 4.81
C ASN A 193 43.45 21.05 4.81
N PHE A 194 43.77 22.16 4.13
CA PHE A 194 42.92 23.36 4.11
C PHE A 194 41.57 23.10 3.45
N LEU A 195 41.57 22.41 2.32
CA LEU A 195 40.37 22.12 1.55
C LEU A 195 39.44 21.18 2.33
N ILE A 196 39.97 20.15 2.98
CA ILE A 196 39.17 19.24 3.81
C ILE A 196 38.62 19.91 5.07
N GLN A 197 39.40 20.78 5.73
CA GLN A 197 38.88 21.55 6.86
C GLN A 197 37.76 22.52 6.43
N SER A 198 37.85 23.07 5.21
CA SER A 198 36.80 23.92 4.64
C SER A 198 35.52 23.12 4.35
N VAL A 199 35.65 21.92 3.79
CA VAL A 199 34.51 20.99 3.59
C VAL A 199 33.86 20.60 4.93
N LYS A 200 34.66 20.26 5.94
CA LYS A 200 34.16 19.96 7.29
C LYS A 200 33.41 21.16 7.89
N SER A 201 33.98 22.35 7.84
CA SER A 201 33.33 23.55 8.35
C SER A 201 32.01 23.84 7.61
N ALA A 202 31.97 23.69 6.28
CA ALA A 202 30.75 23.87 5.49
C ALA A 202 29.60 22.98 5.97
N ILE A 203 29.87 21.71 6.25
CA ILE A 203 28.86 20.74 6.69
C ILE A 203 28.38 21.00 8.13
N PHE A 204 29.31 21.35 9.03
CA PHE A 204 29.00 21.47 10.46
C PHE A 204 28.53 22.86 10.91
N VAL A 205 28.83 23.93 10.16
CA VAL A 205 28.58 25.33 10.59
C VAL A 205 27.45 26.01 9.80
N GLU A 206 27.13 25.55 8.59
CA GLU A 206 26.12 26.18 7.74
C GLU A 206 24.73 25.53 7.90
N ASP A 207 23.82 26.23 8.60
CA ASP A 207 22.44 25.76 8.88
C ASP A 207 21.37 26.41 7.99
N ARG A 208 21.72 27.39 7.14
CA ARG A 208 20.75 28.16 6.34
C ARG A 208 20.19 27.42 5.11
N LEU A 209 20.72 26.24 4.80
CA LEU A 209 20.46 25.52 3.55
C LEU A 209 19.46 24.39 3.72
N VAL A 210 18.67 24.13 2.68
CA VAL A 210 17.96 22.84 2.53
C VAL A 210 19.03 21.75 2.53
N ASN A 211 18.93 20.84 3.50
CA ASN A 211 20.01 19.92 3.89
C ASN A 211 20.67 19.11 2.75
N ASP A 212 20.00 18.89 1.61
CA ASP A 212 20.55 18.12 0.49
C ASP A 212 21.61 18.89 -0.32
N GLY A 213 21.32 20.14 -0.72
CA GLY A 213 22.15 20.90 -1.65
C GLY A 213 23.60 21.05 -1.20
N ILE A 214 23.82 21.27 0.10
CA ILE A 214 25.17 21.40 0.66
C ILE A 214 25.93 20.07 0.66
N THR A 215 25.26 18.94 0.92
CA THR A 215 25.90 17.63 0.94
C THR A 215 26.31 17.17 -0.46
N SER A 216 25.49 17.47 -1.46
CA SER A 216 25.78 17.22 -2.88
C SER A 216 26.98 18.05 -3.35
N LEU A 217 26.99 19.36 -3.04
CA LEU A 217 28.11 20.24 -3.37
C LEU A 217 29.40 19.81 -2.67
N CYS A 218 29.37 19.51 -1.37
CA CYS A 218 30.55 19.01 -0.66
C CYS A 218 31.07 17.68 -1.24
N CYS A 219 30.20 16.80 -1.71
CA CYS A 219 30.60 15.58 -2.40
C CYS A 219 31.36 15.91 -3.69
N THR A 220 30.85 16.85 -4.50
CA THR A 220 31.56 17.30 -5.72
C THR A 220 32.90 17.94 -5.41
N TRP A 221 33.00 18.73 -4.34
CA TRP A 221 34.26 19.37 -3.91
C TRP A 221 35.31 18.33 -3.50
N VAL A 222 34.93 17.32 -2.73
CA VAL A 222 35.84 16.23 -2.34
C VAL A 222 36.32 15.45 -3.57
N LEU A 223 35.43 15.13 -4.51
CA LEU A 223 35.79 14.44 -5.76
C LEU A 223 36.73 15.28 -6.63
N GLU A 224 36.50 16.60 -6.71
CA GLU A 224 37.37 17.52 -7.45
C GLU A 224 38.80 17.55 -6.86
N VAL A 225 38.92 17.59 -5.53
CA VAL A 225 40.23 17.58 -4.86
C VAL A 225 40.95 16.25 -5.10
N LEU A 226 40.22 15.13 -5.04
CA LEU A 226 40.75 13.80 -5.34
C LEU A 226 41.30 13.72 -6.78
N GLU A 227 40.59 14.28 -7.75
CA GLU A 227 41.01 14.22 -9.16
C GLU A 227 42.20 15.15 -9.46
N ARG A 228 42.14 16.40 -8.95
CA ARG A 228 43.05 17.48 -9.35
C ARG A 228 44.32 17.59 -8.50
N VAL A 229 44.28 17.26 -7.20
CA VAL A 229 45.39 17.49 -6.26
C VAL A 229 46.14 16.20 -5.91
N CYS A 230 45.44 15.07 -5.75
CA CYS A 230 46.06 13.80 -5.39
C CYS A 230 46.86 13.20 -6.56
N VAL A 231 48.08 12.71 -6.28
CA VAL A 231 48.98 12.10 -7.29
C VAL A 231 49.05 10.59 -7.15
N ASP A 232 49.07 10.08 -5.92
CA ASP A 232 49.17 8.66 -5.62
C ASP A 232 48.07 8.21 -4.65
N GLU A 233 47.92 6.89 -4.49
CA GLU A 233 46.99 6.28 -3.53
C GLU A 233 47.25 6.74 -2.07
N SER A 234 48.48 7.18 -1.77
CA SER A 234 48.82 7.66 -0.43
C SER A 234 48.23 9.05 -0.15
N ASP A 235 48.20 9.94 -1.15
CA ASP A 235 47.57 11.26 -1.06
C ASP A 235 46.04 11.11 -0.91
N GLU A 236 45.45 10.17 -1.65
CA GLU A 236 44.02 9.83 -1.53
C GLU A 236 43.67 9.29 -0.14
N LEU A 237 44.44 8.31 0.37
CA LEU A 237 44.23 7.76 1.71
C LEU A 237 44.42 8.82 2.79
N ASN A 238 45.41 9.71 2.65
CA ASN A 238 45.62 10.81 3.57
C ASN A 238 44.44 11.80 3.58
N LEU A 239 43.88 12.12 2.41
CA LEU A 239 42.71 13.01 2.30
C LEU A 239 41.50 12.38 2.99
N LEU A 240 41.19 11.12 2.69
CA LEU A 240 40.06 10.40 3.29
C LEU A 240 40.27 10.22 4.81
N HIS A 241 41.50 9.96 5.25
CA HIS A 241 41.85 9.88 6.66
C HIS A 241 41.59 11.20 7.40
N GLN A 242 41.96 12.33 6.81
CA GLN A 242 41.70 13.65 7.39
C GLN A 242 40.23 14.04 7.37
N LEU A 243 39.50 13.60 6.34
CA LEU A 243 38.06 13.79 6.29
C LEU A 243 37.36 12.98 7.39
N LEU A 244 37.75 11.73 7.58
CA LEU A 244 37.13 10.81 8.53
C LEU A 244 37.76 10.86 9.94
N SER A 245 38.79 11.69 10.14
CA SER A 245 39.50 11.80 11.42
C SER A 245 38.55 12.21 12.53
N LYS A 246 38.70 11.58 13.69
CA LYS A 246 37.93 11.90 14.90
C LYS A 246 38.25 13.32 15.37
N ASP A 247 37.24 14.12 15.60
CA ASP A 247 37.28 15.50 16.10
C ASP A 247 36.17 15.72 17.15
N GLU A 248 36.04 16.93 17.71
CA GLU A 248 35.05 17.20 18.78
C GLU A 248 33.59 17.10 18.31
N ARG A 249 33.35 17.14 17.00
CA ARG A 249 32.00 17.13 16.40
C ARG A 249 31.64 15.80 15.72
N TRP A 250 32.60 14.89 15.59
CA TRP A 250 32.45 13.57 14.96
C TRP A 250 33.53 12.59 15.45
N PRO A 251 33.21 11.31 15.76
CA PRO A 251 31.90 10.65 15.77
C PRO A 251 31.06 10.96 17.02
N VAL A 252 29.74 10.80 16.94
CA VAL A 252 28.76 11.10 18.00
C VAL A 252 28.47 9.88 18.90
N PHE A 253 28.44 8.66 18.34
CA PHE A 253 28.05 7.46 19.09
C PHE A 253 29.24 6.64 19.60
N VAL A 254 30.30 6.44 18.79
CA VAL A 254 31.35 5.44 19.10
C VAL A 254 32.52 5.94 19.97
N VAL A 255 32.70 7.25 20.19
CA VAL A 255 33.80 7.81 21.04
C VAL A 255 33.27 8.82 22.08
N GLN A 256 33.85 8.77 23.28
CA GLN A 256 33.31 9.16 24.61
C GLN A 256 32.69 10.56 24.89
N LYS A 257 31.76 10.50 25.87
CA LYS A 257 31.21 11.53 26.80
C LYS A 257 30.16 12.51 26.25
N PHE A 258 28.99 11.92 25.99
CA PHE A 258 27.64 12.47 26.14
C PHE A 258 27.53 13.94 26.61
N SER A 259 27.63 14.88 25.67
CA SER A 259 26.93 16.15 25.78
C SER A 259 25.68 16.10 24.91
N SER A 260 24.52 16.32 25.52
CA SER A 260 23.17 16.27 24.95
C SER A 260 22.88 17.28 23.82
N THR A 261 23.87 18.02 23.34
CA THR A 261 23.77 18.91 22.20
C THR A 261 24.10 18.13 20.92
N LYS A 262 23.07 17.50 20.33
CA LYS A 262 23.13 16.97 18.96
C LYS A 262 23.68 18.06 18.04
N ALA A 263 24.93 17.92 17.57
CA ALA A 263 25.51 18.86 16.63
C ALA A 263 24.67 18.85 15.35
N SER A 264 24.13 20.00 14.93
CA SER A 264 23.22 20.15 13.78
C SER A 264 23.82 19.72 12.42
N GLY A 265 25.11 19.34 12.38
CA GLY A 265 25.81 18.86 11.19
C GLY A 265 26.04 17.35 11.06
N HIS A 266 25.81 16.55 12.11
CA HIS A 266 26.17 15.12 12.08
C HIS A 266 25.45 14.32 10.99
N GLN A 267 24.13 14.51 10.87
CA GLN A 267 23.34 13.85 9.82
C GLN A 267 23.75 14.28 8.41
N LYS A 268 24.12 15.57 8.23
CA LYS A 268 24.65 16.09 6.96
C LYS A 268 25.98 15.43 6.62
N PHE A 269 26.84 15.20 7.62
CA PHE A 269 28.13 14.54 7.42
C PHE A 269 27.98 13.05 7.05
N VAL A 270 27.06 12.32 7.69
CA VAL A 270 26.72 10.96 7.28
C VAL A 270 26.17 10.91 5.84
N ALA A 271 25.32 11.87 5.46
CA ALA A 271 24.84 11.98 4.08
C ALA A 271 25.97 12.19 3.08
N LEU A 272 26.96 13.05 3.39
CA LEU A 272 28.17 13.21 2.56
C LEU A 272 28.90 11.86 2.41
N ILE A 273 29.18 11.16 3.51
CA ILE A 273 29.90 9.88 3.49
C ILE A 273 29.13 8.85 2.65
N ASN A 274 27.81 8.78 2.80
CA ASN A 274 26.98 7.87 2.01
C ASN A 274 27.02 8.22 0.50
N LYS A 275 26.97 9.51 0.13
CA LYS A 275 27.11 9.94 -1.28
C LYS A 275 28.51 9.62 -1.82
N LEU A 276 29.57 9.77 -1.02
CA LEU A 276 30.92 9.34 -1.40
C LEU A 276 31.00 7.82 -1.61
N ILE A 277 30.44 7.02 -0.70
CA ILE A 277 30.37 5.56 -0.83
C ILE A 277 29.72 5.15 -2.16
N GLN A 278 28.65 5.83 -2.57
CA GLN A 278 27.97 5.56 -3.84
C GLN A 278 28.83 5.91 -5.08
N GLN A 279 29.73 6.89 -4.98
CA GLN A 279 30.55 7.36 -6.11
C GLN A 279 31.90 6.65 -6.21
N ILE A 280 32.61 6.47 -5.09
CA ILE A 280 33.97 5.90 -5.07
C ILE A 280 34.02 4.46 -4.54
N GLY A 281 32.97 3.95 -3.89
CA GLY A 281 32.92 2.59 -3.34
C GLY A 281 33.26 2.49 -1.85
N ILE A 282 32.66 1.51 -1.16
CA ILE A 282 32.85 1.26 0.29
C ILE A 282 34.31 0.92 0.60
N ASP A 283 34.95 0.10 -0.22
CA ASP A 283 36.33 -0.34 -0.06
C ASP A 283 37.32 0.83 0.05
N ARG A 284 37.19 1.82 -0.83
CA ARG A 284 38.08 2.99 -0.86
C ARG A 284 37.85 3.92 0.33
N VAL A 285 36.59 4.15 0.71
CA VAL A 285 36.24 4.99 1.87
C VAL A 285 36.75 4.36 3.17
N PHE A 286 36.57 3.06 3.35
CA PHE A 286 36.95 2.34 4.57
C PHE A 286 38.47 2.21 4.70
N ALA A 287 39.20 2.06 3.58
CA ALA A 287 40.66 2.11 3.58
C ALA A 287 41.22 3.44 4.10
N GLY A 288 40.50 4.55 3.88
CA GLY A 288 40.86 5.88 4.41
C GLY A 288 40.83 5.99 5.94
N CYS A 289 40.17 5.07 6.66
CA CYS A 289 40.17 5.10 8.13
C CYS A 289 41.48 4.60 8.77
N ALA A 290 42.39 4.00 8.01
CA ALA A 290 43.65 3.45 8.50
C ALA A 290 44.75 4.52 8.68
N THR A 291 45.68 4.33 9.62
CA THR A 291 46.78 5.28 9.85
C THR A 291 47.84 5.21 8.73
N PRO A 292 48.29 6.34 8.15
CA PRO A 292 49.15 6.36 6.96
C PRO A 292 50.57 5.74 7.09
N ASN A 293 51.02 5.39 8.31
CA ASN A 293 52.44 5.10 8.59
C ASN A 293 52.78 3.61 8.85
N SER A 294 51.86 2.67 8.62
CA SER A 294 52.18 1.24 8.76
C SER A 294 52.70 0.65 7.44
N LEU A 295 54.01 0.46 7.34
CA LEU A 295 54.63 -0.17 6.17
C LEU A 295 54.28 -1.67 6.12
N MET A 296 53.45 -2.02 5.13
CA MET A 296 53.49 -3.27 4.34
C MET A 296 53.34 -4.64 5.04
N LEU A 297 53.08 -4.75 6.35
CA LEU A 297 52.86 -6.07 6.99
C LEU A 297 51.53 -6.26 7.74
N GLU A 298 50.69 -5.23 7.94
CA GLU A 298 49.44 -5.37 8.71
C GLU A 298 48.21 -4.72 8.04
N ARG A 299 48.07 -4.81 6.72
CA ARG A 299 46.81 -4.46 6.01
C ARG A 299 45.58 -5.23 6.56
N ASN A 300 45.83 -6.33 7.29
CA ASN A 300 44.86 -7.28 7.84
C ASN A 300 44.18 -6.83 9.15
N GLN A 301 44.75 -5.89 9.92
CA GLN A 301 44.17 -5.35 11.16
C GLN A 301 43.51 -3.97 10.98
N GLU A 302 43.86 -3.28 9.89
CA GLU A 302 43.44 -1.91 9.59
C GLU A 302 41.99 -1.83 9.08
N ILE A 303 41.50 -2.84 8.33
CA ILE A 303 40.10 -2.90 7.88
C ILE A 303 39.17 -3.14 9.08
N ALA A 304 39.56 -3.97 10.06
CA ALA A 304 38.82 -4.14 11.31
C ALA A 304 38.72 -2.83 12.13
N SER A 305 39.67 -1.90 11.96
CA SER A 305 39.66 -0.58 12.62
C SER A 305 38.66 0.41 12.02
N SER A 306 38.06 0.12 10.86
CA SER A 306 37.03 0.96 10.23
C SER A 306 35.59 0.59 10.66
N ALA A 307 35.43 -0.46 11.46
CA ALA A 307 34.14 -0.93 11.96
C ALA A 307 33.36 0.15 12.75
N TRP A 308 34.06 1.06 13.44
CA TRP A 308 33.41 2.16 14.16
C TRP A 308 32.68 3.11 13.21
N LEU A 309 33.19 3.33 12.00
CA LEU A 309 32.55 4.22 11.02
C LEU A 309 31.22 3.62 10.56
N ALA A 310 31.20 2.34 10.25
CA ALA A 310 29.97 1.64 9.89
C ALA A 310 28.97 1.63 11.06
N ALA A 311 29.42 1.36 12.29
CA ALA A 311 28.56 1.43 13.47
C ALA A 311 27.96 2.84 13.67
N GLU A 312 28.75 3.89 13.48
CA GLU A 312 28.30 5.29 13.57
C GLU A 312 27.21 5.62 12.52
N ILE A 313 27.40 5.20 11.27
CA ILE A 313 26.41 5.38 10.19
C ILE A 313 25.12 4.63 10.51
N LEU A 314 25.22 3.38 10.98
CA LEU A 314 24.06 2.55 11.34
C LEU A 314 23.29 3.15 12.53
N CYS A 315 23.98 3.64 13.57
CA CYS A 315 23.34 4.28 14.73
C CYS A 315 22.66 5.62 14.37
N THR A 316 23.22 6.36 13.41
CA THR A 316 22.62 7.62 12.90
C THR A 316 21.26 7.38 12.25
N TRP A 317 21.12 6.23 11.55
CA TRP A 317 19.89 5.69 10.96
C TRP A 317 19.22 6.50 9.85
N ARG A 318 18.97 7.80 10.07
CA ARG A 318 18.31 8.72 9.13
C ARG A 318 19.15 9.96 8.89
N TRP A 319 19.24 10.35 7.63
CA TRP A 319 19.85 11.57 7.16
C TRP A 319 19.02 12.13 5.99
N PRO A 320 19.31 13.34 5.46
CA PRO A 320 18.55 13.90 4.35
C PRO A 320 18.42 12.91 3.17
N GLU A 321 17.19 12.71 2.69
CA GLU A 321 16.78 11.84 1.57
C GLU A 321 16.94 10.31 1.74
N ASN A 322 17.73 9.84 2.70
CA ASN A 322 18.12 8.43 2.78
C ASN A 322 18.21 7.90 4.22
N SER A 323 18.25 6.58 4.36
CA SER A 323 18.45 5.91 5.63
C SER A 323 19.51 4.80 5.52
N ALA A 324 19.95 4.34 6.70
CA ALA A 324 20.81 3.18 6.82
C ALA A 324 20.19 1.95 6.15
N MET A 325 18.87 1.78 6.27
CA MET A 325 18.13 0.67 5.68
C MET A 325 18.01 0.77 4.15
N SER A 326 17.76 1.96 3.61
CA SER A 326 17.53 2.12 2.16
C SER A 326 18.81 2.15 1.33
N SER A 327 19.92 2.64 1.90
CA SER A 327 21.12 2.98 1.12
C SER A 327 22.40 2.30 1.60
N PHE A 328 22.70 2.38 2.90
CA PHE A 328 23.97 1.88 3.43
C PHE A 328 24.00 0.35 3.60
N LEU A 329 22.97 -0.26 4.19
CA LEU A 329 22.89 -1.72 4.39
C LEU A 329 22.96 -2.52 3.07
N PRO A 330 22.23 -2.14 2.00
CA PRO A 330 22.38 -2.78 0.68
C PRO A 330 23.78 -2.64 0.09
N SER A 331 24.43 -1.49 0.30
CA SER A 331 25.79 -1.26 -0.18
C SER A 331 26.79 -2.12 0.60
N LEU A 332 26.63 -2.22 1.92
CA LEU A 332 27.45 -3.05 2.81
C LEU A 332 27.26 -4.55 2.52
N SER A 333 26.03 -4.98 2.23
CA SER A 333 25.75 -6.38 1.88
C SER A 333 26.32 -6.74 0.51
N ALA A 334 26.23 -5.84 -0.48
CA ALA A 334 26.90 -5.98 -1.77
C ALA A 334 28.43 -6.05 -1.63
N TYR A 335 29.01 -5.28 -0.70
CA TYR A 335 30.44 -5.34 -0.37
C TYR A 335 30.82 -6.68 0.27
N ALA A 336 30.06 -7.13 1.27
CA ALA A 336 30.32 -8.39 1.97
C ALA A 336 30.24 -9.63 1.04
N LYS A 337 29.38 -9.59 0.01
CA LYS A 337 29.24 -10.68 -0.98
C LYS A 337 30.44 -10.86 -1.91
N LYS A 338 31.37 -9.91 -2.01
CA LYS A 338 32.52 -9.97 -2.93
C LYS A 338 33.64 -10.96 -2.51
N SER A 339 33.40 -11.77 -1.47
CA SER A 339 34.15 -12.96 -1.08
C SER A 339 35.68 -12.76 -0.92
N ASP A 340 36.08 -12.04 0.13
CA ASP A 340 37.44 -12.09 0.69
C ASP A 340 37.35 -12.27 2.21
N SER A 341 38.25 -13.08 2.81
CA SER A 341 38.30 -13.33 4.26
C SER A 341 38.49 -12.08 5.12
N LEU A 342 38.95 -10.98 4.51
CA LEU A 342 39.12 -9.67 5.15
C LEU A 342 37.78 -8.99 5.46
N HIS A 343 36.75 -9.21 4.63
CA HIS A 343 35.42 -8.61 4.83
C HIS A 343 34.71 -9.19 6.05
N GLU A 344 35.02 -10.43 6.43
CA GLU A 344 34.52 -11.04 7.65
C GLU A 344 34.99 -10.32 8.91
N SER A 345 36.27 -9.91 8.96
CA SER A 345 36.83 -9.20 10.12
C SER A 345 36.17 -7.83 10.38
N LEU A 346 35.74 -7.15 9.31
CA LEU A 346 35.00 -5.89 9.41
C LEU A 346 33.60 -6.12 10.00
N LEU A 347 32.88 -7.13 9.50
CA LEU A 347 31.53 -7.45 9.97
C LEU A 347 31.54 -7.89 11.44
N ASP A 348 32.55 -8.66 11.85
CA ASP A 348 32.74 -9.08 13.24
C ASP A 348 33.08 -7.88 14.15
N GLY A 349 33.89 -6.94 13.66
CA GLY A 349 34.17 -5.67 14.35
C GLY A 349 32.94 -4.80 14.52
N ILE A 350 32.10 -4.69 13.48
CA ILE A 350 30.82 -3.94 13.55
C ILE A 350 29.90 -4.59 14.57
N LEU A 351 29.80 -5.92 14.54
CA LEU A 351 28.98 -6.68 15.48
C LEU A 351 29.41 -6.44 16.93
N SER A 352 30.71 -6.50 17.22
CA SER A 352 31.23 -6.26 18.57
C SER A 352 30.89 -4.85 19.06
N ILE A 353 31.10 -3.82 18.23
CA ILE A 353 30.83 -2.43 18.61
C ILE A 353 29.33 -2.21 18.87
N LEU A 354 28.46 -2.74 18.00
CA LEU A 354 27.02 -2.61 18.18
C LEU A 354 26.51 -3.39 19.39
N LEU A 355 27.05 -4.59 19.63
CA LEU A 355 26.70 -5.42 20.79
C LEU A 355 27.15 -4.77 22.09
N ASP A 356 28.42 -4.38 22.20
CA ASP A 356 28.95 -3.72 23.40
C ASP A 356 28.23 -2.38 23.63
N GLY A 357 27.90 -1.64 22.57
CA GLY A 357 27.09 -0.42 22.63
C GLY A 357 25.69 -0.66 23.19
N SER A 358 25.01 -1.72 22.75
CA SER A 358 23.67 -2.08 23.25
C SER A 358 23.68 -2.58 24.71
N LEU A 359 24.77 -3.21 25.17
CA LEU A 359 24.88 -3.69 26.55
C LEU A 359 25.23 -2.57 27.55
N ILE A 360 25.91 -1.51 27.11
CA ILE A 360 26.31 -0.37 27.95
C ILE A 360 25.18 0.67 28.04
N TYR A 361 24.31 0.76 27.04
CA TYR A 361 23.20 1.72 26.98
C TYR A 361 22.03 1.28 27.86
N GLU A 362 22.15 1.38 29.19
CA GLU A 362 21.01 1.34 30.12
C GLU A 362 20.27 2.70 30.07
N GLY A 363 19.67 3.02 28.92
CA GLY A 363 18.74 4.12 28.82
C GLY A 363 17.42 3.73 29.48
N ASP A 364 16.82 4.68 30.21
CA ASP A 364 15.48 4.69 30.82
C ASP A 364 14.36 4.60 29.75
N SER A 365 14.57 3.77 28.73
CA SER A 365 13.69 3.54 27.61
C SER A 365 12.48 2.78 28.15
N THR A 366 11.32 3.38 27.97
CA THR A 366 10.04 2.74 28.19
C THR A 366 10.03 1.42 27.44
N LYS A 367 10.28 0.31 28.14
CA LYS A 367 10.14 -1.09 27.72
C LYS A 367 9.69 -1.21 26.26
N SER A 368 10.63 -1.09 25.31
CA SER A 368 10.32 -1.24 23.89
C SER A 368 10.09 -2.73 23.65
N SER A 369 8.89 -3.19 24.03
CA SER A 369 8.43 -4.52 23.73
C SER A 369 8.29 -4.59 22.21
N VAL A 370 9.30 -5.16 21.54
CA VAL A 370 9.20 -5.48 20.11
C VAL A 370 7.93 -6.30 19.96
N SER A 371 6.95 -5.69 19.29
CA SER A 371 5.57 -6.15 19.28
C SER A 371 5.27 -6.77 17.94
N MET A 372 5.74 -8.00 17.72
CA MET A 372 5.21 -9.03 16.79
C MET A 372 6.29 -9.67 15.93
N TRP A 373 6.05 -10.95 15.58
CA TRP A 373 6.83 -11.71 14.62
C TRP A 373 5.97 -11.95 13.37
N PRO A 374 6.47 -11.67 12.14
CA PRO A 374 7.71 -11.00 11.83
C PRO A 374 7.64 -9.50 12.15
N VAL A 375 8.75 -8.91 12.61
CA VAL A 375 8.87 -7.46 12.82
C VAL A 375 8.70 -6.78 11.46
N PRO A 376 7.62 -6.02 11.22
CA PRO A 376 7.47 -5.23 10.00
C PRO A 376 8.65 -4.26 9.88
N ALA A 377 9.08 -3.92 8.66
CA ALA A 377 10.14 -2.92 8.45
C ALA A 377 9.80 -1.58 9.15
N ASP A 378 8.51 -1.28 9.29
CA ASP A 378 7.97 -0.09 9.94
C ASP A 378 8.16 -0.09 11.47
N GLU A 379 8.25 -1.26 12.13
CA GLU A 379 8.49 -1.35 13.57
C GLU A 379 9.97 -1.22 13.95
N MET A 380 10.91 -1.43 13.01
CA MET A 380 12.34 -1.17 13.25
C MET A 380 12.61 0.31 13.51
N GLU A 381 11.78 1.21 12.96
CA GLU A 381 11.87 2.65 13.24
C GLU A 381 11.36 3.02 14.64
N GLY A 382 10.50 2.18 15.23
CA GLY A 382 9.97 2.35 16.59
C GLY A 382 10.95 2.00 17.71
N ILE A 383 12.12 1.43 17.39
CA ILE A 383 13.19 1.20 18.37
C ILE A 383 13.92 2.53 18.61
N GLU A 384 13.71 3.10 19.80
CA GLU A 384 14.33 4.37 20.20
C GLU A 384 15.84 4.25 20.41
N GLU A 385 16.31 3.08 20.83
CA GLU A 385 17.71 2.83 21.15
C GLU A 385 18.57 2.65 19.88
N PRO A 386 19.54 3.55 19.61
CA PRO A 386 20.27 3.55 18.33
C PRO A 386 21.11 2.29 18.07
N PHE A 387 21.79 1.77 19.10
CA PHE A 387 22.67 0.60 18.99
C PHE A 387 21.87 -0.68 18.79
N LEU A 388 20.82 -0.91 19.58
CA LEU A 388 19.93 -2.06 19.41
C LEU A 388 19.24 -2.07 18.03
N ARG A 389 18.73 -0.92 17.57
CA ARG A 389 18.12 -0.79 16.25
C ARG A 389 19.11 -1.15 15.13
N ALA A 390 20.33 -0.60 15.22
CA ALA A 390 21.40 -0.87 14.28
C ALA A 390 21.79 -2.37 14.30
N LEU A 391 21.94 -2.96 15.49
CA LEU A 391 22.30 -4.37 15.67
C LEU A 391 21.27 -5.31 15.05
N ILE A 392 19.99 -5.14 15.38
CA ILE A 392 18.90 -5.99 14.86
C ILE A 392 18.82 -5.89 13.34
N SER A 393 18.91 -4.68 12.78
CA SER A 393 18.84 -4.44 11.35
C SER A 393 20.03 -5.03 10.60
N PHE A 394 21.23 -4.88 11.17
CA PHE A 394 22.46 -5.46 10.65
C PHE A 394 22.38 -6.99 10.64
N LEU A 395 22.04 -7.62 11.77
CA LEU A 395 21.86 -9.08 11.87
C LEU A 395 20.78 -9.58 10.90
N SER A 396 19.62 -8.94 10.86
CA SER A 396 18.51 -9.33 9.97
C SER A 396 18.93 -9.32 8.50
N THR A 397 19.67 -8.29 8.07
CA THR A 397 20.15 -8.16 6.69
C THR A 397 21.16 -9.27 6.35
N LEU A 398 22.14 -9.50 7.23
CA LEU A 398 23.17 -10.51 7.01
C LEU A 398 22.61 -11.94 6.98
N PHE A 399 21.63 -12.25 7.83
CA PHE A 399 20.98 -13.56 7.84
C PHE A 399 20.03 -13.74 6.66
N LYS A 400 19.24 -12.73 6.28
CA LYS A 400 18.36 -12.78 5.10
C LYS A 400 19.16 -13.02 3.81
N GLU A 401 20.32 -12.38 3.69
CA GLU A 401 21.19 -12.52 2.53
C GLU A 401 22.18 -13.69 2.62
N ASN A 402 22.12 -14.49 3.69
CA ASN A 402 22.95 -15.66 3.96
C ASN A 402 24.47 -15.40 3.86
N ILE A 403 24.94 -14.24 4.34
CA ILE A 403 26.34 -13.80 4.20
C ILE A 403 27.28 -14.59 5.11
N TRP A 404 26.91 -14.83 6.38
CA TRP A 404 27.77 -15.51 7.36
C TRP A 404 27.67 -17.06 7.32
N GLY A 405 26.71 -17.62 6.60
CA GLY A 405 26.46 -19.06 6.56
C GLY A 405 26.10 -19.67 7.93
N ILE A 406 25.81 -20.98 7.95
CA ILE A 406 25.25 -21.65 9.13
C ILE A 406 26.26 -21.76 10.30
N LYS A 407 27.53 -22.08 10.02
CA LYS A 407 28.54 -22.33 11.06
C LYS A 407 28.88 -21.08 11.87
N LYS A 408 29.03 -19.93 11.21
CA LYS A 408 29.34 -18.66 11.88
C LYS A 408 28.12 -18.12 12.63
N ALA A 409 26.92 -18.30 12.07
CA ALA A 409 25.66 -18.01 12.77
C ALA A 409 25.58 -18.75 14.12
N SER A 410 25.92 -20.05 14.16
CA SER A 410 25.93 -20.83 15.40
C SER A 410 26.92 -20.30 16.43
N TYR A 411 28.14 -19.95 16.02
CA TYR A 411 29.15 -19.36 16.92
C TYR A 411 28.71 -18.00 17.48
N LEU A 412 28.06 -17.16 16.67
CA LEU A 412 27.56 -15.86 17.13
C LEU A 412 26.41 -15.99 18.12
N ILE A 413 25.53 -16.98 17.93
CA ILE A 413 24.47 -17.30 18.90
C ILE A 413 25.10 -17.72 20.22
N GLU A 414 26.13 -18.57 20.20
CA GLU A 414 26.87 -18.98 21.40
C GLU A 414 27.52 -17.78 22.11
N LEU A 415 28.15 -16.87 21.36
CA LEU A 415 28.76 -15.65 21.90
C LEU A 415 27.71 -14.73 22.56
N LEU A 416 26.57 -14.53 21.91
CA LEU A 416 25.45 -13.73 22.42
C LEU A 416 24.88 -14.34 23.70
N VAL A 417 24.64 -15.66 23.70
CA VAL A 417 24.13 -16.39 24.86
C VAL A 417 25.11 -16.23 26.03
N ASN A 418 26.40 -16.46 25.82
CA ASN A 418 27.43 -16.33 26.85
C ASN A 418 27.54 -14.90 27.40
N LYS A 419 27.38 -13.88 26.56
CA LYS A 419 27.41 -12.46 26.96
C LYS A 419 26.16 -12.04 27.74
N LEU A 420 24.99 -12.60 27.42
CA LEU A 420 23.74 -12.35 28.16
C LEU A 420 23.70 -13.04 29.53
N PHE A 421 24.51 -14.09 29.75
CA PHE A 421 24.63 -14.79 31.04
C PHE A 421 25.59 -14.13 32.05
N LEU A 422 26.12 -12.92 31.77
CA LEU A 422 26.99 -12.18 32.70
C LEU A 422 26.19 -11.61 33.90
N GLY A 423 25.80 -12.48 34.82
CA GLY A 423 25.10 -12.09 36.05
C GLY A 423 24.91 -13.19 37.10
N GLU A 424 25.06 -14.47 36.75
CA GLU A 424 24.97 -15.57 37.72
C GLU A 424 26.37 -16.18 37.93
N GLU A 425 26.87 -16.15 39.18
CA GLU A 425 28.05 -16.95 39.53
C GLU A 425 27.77 -18.42 39.19
N PRO A 426 28.66 -19.11 38.45
CA PRO A 426 28.46 -20.52 38.17
C PRO A 426 28.63 -21.29 39.48
N GLY A 427 27.50 -21.73 40.05
CA GLY A 427 27.49 -22.87 40.96
C GLY A 427 28.20 -24.02 40.27
N GLN A 428 29.17 -24.61 40.97
CA GLN A 428 30.10 -25.62 40.47
C GLN A 428 29.46 -26.67 39.56
N ASP A 429 30.22 -27.02 38.50
CA ASP A 429 30.01 -28.07 37.51
C ASP A 429 29.16 -27.72 36.28
N VAL A 430 29.70 -26.86 35.40
CA VAL A 430 29.36 -26.91 33.97
C VAL A 430 30.66 -27.02 33.16
N GLN A 431 30.94 -28.23 32.65
CA GLN A 431 31.93 -28.43 31.61
C GLN A 431 31.53 -27.62 30.36
N PRO A 432 32.46 -26.95 29.66
CA PRO A 432 32.14 -26.29 28.40
C PRO A 432 31.79 -27.37 27.37
N CYS A 433 30.49 -27.53 27.07
CA CYS A 433 30.01 -28.55 26.14
C CYS A 433 30.58 -28.30 24.74
N SER A 434 31.26 -29.31 24.21
CA SER A 434 31.56 -29.45 22.79
C SER A 434 30.27 -29.32 21.96
N LEU A 435 30.35 -28.63 20.82
CA LEU A 435 29.32 -28.51 19.78
C LEU A 435 28.48 -29.79 19.61
N GLU A 436 27.39 -29.91 20.36
CA GLU A 436 26.31 -30.84 20.05
C GLU A 436 25.41 -30.17 19.02
N GLU A 437 24.98 -30.93 18.01
CA GLU A 437 24.08 -30.49 16.93
C GLU A 437 22.77 -29.85 17.46
N ASN A 438 22.47 -29.99 18.76
CA ASN A 438 21.27 -29.53 19.43
C ASN A 438 21.50 -28.42 20.49
N PHE A 439 22.65 -27.71 20.51
CA PHE A 439 22.94 -26.68 21.53
C PHE A 439 21.78 -25.67 21.71
N VAL A 440 21.30 -25.08 20.61
CA VAL A 440 20.19 -24.10 20.64
C VAL A 440 18.91 -24.73 21.20
N GLN A 441 18.62 -25.97 20.82
CA GLN A 441 17.44 -26.70 21.30
C GLN A 441 17.54 -26.99 22.81
N ASN A 442 18.71 -27.43 23.29
CA ASN A 442 18.95 -27.69 24.71
C ASN A 442 18.85 -26.41 25.56
N THR A 443 19.34 -25.28 25.04
CA THR A 443 19.19 -23.97 25.69
C THR A 443 17.72 -23.54 25.75
N MET A 444 16.94 -23.73 24.67
CA MET A 444 15.51 -23.40 24.67
C MET A 444 14.71 -24.28 25.65
N ILE A 445 15.07 -25.56 25.77
CA ILE A 445 14.48 -26.48 26.77
C ILE A 445 14.80 -25.99 28.19
N ASP A 446 16.04 -25.63 28.50
CA ASP A 446 16.40 -25.06 29.82
C ASP A 446 15.61 -23.78 30.12
N TRP A 447 15.46 -22.89 29.13
CA TRP A 447 14.66 -21.66 29.30
C TRP A 447 13.18 -21.92 29.53
N LEU A 448 12.59 -22.93 28.88
CA LEU A 448 11.21 -23.37 29.14
C LEU A 448 11.05 -23.95 30.54
N GLU A 449 12.00 -24.80 30.98
CA GLU A 449 12.00 -25.34 32.34
C GLU A 449 12.10 -24.25 33.40
N ARG A 450 12.94 -23.23 33.16
CA ARG A 450 13.01 -22.04 34.02
C ARG A 450 11.70 -21.25 34.01
N ALA A 451 11.09 -21.05 32.84
CA ALA A 451 9.79 -20.37 32.74
C ALA A 451 8.67 -21.11 33.49
N LEU A 452 8.70 -22.45 33.48
CA LEU A 452 7.79 -23.29 34.24
C LEU A 452 7.98 -23.17 35.76
N ARG A 453 9.14 -22.74 36.25
CA ARG A 453 9.36 -22.46 37.68
C ARG A 453 8.79 -21.11 38.13
N LEU A 454 8.60 -20.16 37.21
CA LEU A 454 8.01 -18.85 37.51
C LEU A 454 6.53 -18.99 37.93
N PRO A 455 5.99 -18.16 38.84
CA PRO A 455 4.59 -18.25 39.23
C PRO A 455 3.63 -17.98 38.05
N PRO A 456 2.38 -18.45 38.08
CA PRO A 456 1.40 -18.23 37.00
C PRO A 456 1.15 -16.74 36.75
N LEU A 457 0.90 -16.36 35.50
CA LEU A 457 0.79 -14.96 35.05
C LEU A 457 -0.25 -14.15 35.84
N VAL A 458 -1.36 -14.78 36.20
CA VAL A 458 -2.45 -14.15 36.97
C VAL A 458 -1.97 -13.60 38.33
N THR A 459 -0.89 -14.13 38.88
CA THR A 459 -0.36 -13.74 40.20
C THR A 459 0.66 -12.58 40.17
N TRP A 460 1.03 -12.11 38.98
CA TRP A 460 2.12 -11.15 38.81
C TRP A 460 1.71 -9.70 39.14
N LYS A 461 2.67 -8.90 39.61
CA LYS A 461 2.53 -7.46 39.84
C LYS A 461 3.48 -6.69 38.89
N THR A 462 3.14 -5.45 38.56
CA THR A 462 3.93 -4.60 37.64
C THR A 462 5.37 -4.40 38.13
N GLY A 463 6.36 -4.57 37.26
CA GLY A 463 7.76 -4.25 37.53
C GLY A 463 8.63 -5.40 38.08
N GLN A 464 8.22 -6.66 37.90
CA GLN A 464 9.05 -7.82 38.28
C GLN A 464 9.97 -8.24 37.11
N ASP A 465 11.23 -8.56 37.41
CA ASP A 465 12.25 -9.06 36.45
C ASP A 465 11.86 -10.36 35.72
N MET A 466 10.76 -11.00 36.14
CA MET A 466 10.21 -12.20 35.50
C MET A 466 9.54 -11.91 34.15
N GLU A 467 9.16 -10.66 33.86
CA GLU A 467 8.58 -10.24 32.58
C GLU A 467 9.53 -10.48 31.40
N GLY A 468 10.80 -10.07 31.55
CA GLY A 468 11.80 -10.20 30.50
C GLY A 468 12.07 -11.66 30.13
N TRP A 469 12.13 -12.54 31.13
CA TRP A 469 12.34 -13.98 30.92
C TRP A 469 11.23 -14.63 30.10
N LEU A 470 9.95 -14.34 30.38
CA LEU A 470 8.87 -14.92 29.59
C LEU A 470 8.80 -14.33 28.19
N GLN A 471 9.12 -13.04 28.01
CA GLN A 471 9.21 -12.44 26.67
C GLN A 471 10.32 -13.09 25.83
N LEU A 472 11.47 -13.39 26.44
CA LEU A 472 12.57 -14.10 25.80
C LEU A 472 12.15 -15.50 25.35
N VAL A 473 11.47 -16.25 26.22
CA VAL A 473 10.99 -17.60 25.90
C VAL A 473 9.98 -17.57 24.75
N ILE A 474 9.02 -16.64 24.78
CA ILE A 474 8.04 -16.46 23.69
C ILE A 474 8.73 -16.07 22.38
N ALA A 475 9.75 -15.21 22.43
CA ALA A 475 10.53 -14.78 21.27
C ALA A 475 11.24 -15.94 20.55
N CYS A 476 11.50 -17.06 21.24
CA CYS A 476 12.09 -18.25 20.66
C CYS A 476 11.14 -19.00 19.70
N TYR A 477 9.87 -18.60 19.58
CA TYR A 477 8.86 -19.27 18.75
C TYR A 477 8.30 -18.35 17.64
N PRO A 478 9.14 -17.94 16.67
CA PRO A 478 8.73 -16.98 15.64
C PRO A 478 7.76 -17.58 14.60
N PHE A 479 6.98 -16.71 13.96
CA PHE A 479 6.14 -17.06 12.81
C PHE A 479 6.67 -16.41 11.53
N SER A 480 6.57 -17.13 10.42
CA SER A 480 6.86 -16.63 9.08
C SER A 480 5.57 -16.14 8.43
N ALA A 481 5.58 -14.91 7.90
CA ALA A 481 4.44 -14.31 7.19
C ALA A 481 4.72 -14.11 5.68
N MET A 482 5.42 -15.06 5.04
CA MET A 482 5.56 -15.02 3.57
C MET A 482 4.18 -15.23 2.93
N GLY A 483 3.53 -14.13 2.53
CA GLY A 483 2.23 -14.15 1.83
C GLY A 483 1.04 -13.56 2.58
N GLY A 484 1.26 -12.70 3.59
CA GLY A 484 0.19 -11.99 4.30
C GLY A 484 -0.44 -12.77 5.47
N PRO A 485 -1.55 -12.26 6.06
CA PRO A 485 -2.18 -12.81 7.27
C PRO A 485 -2.55 -14.30 7.17
N GLN A 486 -2.91 -14.77 5.98
CA GLN A 486 -3.39 -16.12 5.73
C GLN A 486 -2.25 -17.16 5.63
N ALA A 487 -1.01 -16.69 5.41
CA ALA A 487 0.14 -17.54 5.18
C ALA A 487 1.01 -17.79 6.41
N LEU A 488 0.53 -17.43 7.62
CA LEU A 488 1.25 -17.63 8.87
C LEU A 488 1.59 -19.11 9.08
N LYS A 489 2.89 -19.39 9.23
CA LYS A 489 3.43 -20.70 9.56
C LYS A 489 4.50 -20.56 10.64
N PRO A 490 4.60 -21.51 11.58
CA PRO A 490 5.77 -21.64 12.45
C PRO A 490 7.05 -21.53 11.63
N ALA A 491 7.95 -20.61 11.98
CA ALA A 491 9.19 -20.40 11.25
C ALA A 491 10.23 -21.49 11.56
N ARG A 492 10.02 -22.28 12.61
CA ARG A 492 10.84 -23.43 12.98
C ARG A 492 10.01 -24.68 13.29
N SER A 493 10.62 -25.84 13.13
CA SER A 493 10.12 -27.10 13.67
C SER A 493 10.64 -27.28 15.10
N ILE A 494 9.77 -27.69 16.02
CA ILE A 494 10.14 -27.94 17.42
C ILE A 494 10.18 -29.43 17.73
N SER A 495 11.05 -29.81 18.66
CA SER A 495 11.18 -31.19 19.14
C SER A 495 9.95 -31.62 19.97
N PRO A 496 9.68 -32.92 20.13
CA PRO A 496 8.55 -33.39 20.94
C PRO A 496 8.68 -32.98 22.41
N ASP A 497 9.89 -32.98 22.98
CA ASP A 497 10.14 -32.59 24.37
C ASP A 497 9.88 -31.09 24.59
N GLU A 498 10.36 -30.26 23.66
CA GLU A 498 10.09 -28.82 23.66
C GLU A 498 8.59 -28.51 23.53
N ARG A 499 7.89 -29.23 22.64
CA ARG A 499 6.43 -29.10 22.47
C ARG A 499 5.68 -29.44 23.75
N LYS A 500 6.08 -30.51 24.43
CA LYS A 500 5.48 -30.94 25.69
C LYS A 500 5.65 -29.87 26.78
N LEU A 501 6.86 -29.32 26.96
CA LEU A 501 7.14 -28.28 27.95
C LEU A 501 6.37 -26.98 27.64
N LEU A 502 6.28 -26.58 26.37
CA LEU A 502 5.50 -25.42 25.95
C LEU A 502 4.00 -25.61 26.21
N TYR A 503 3.48 -26.83 26.02
CA TYR A 503 2.10 -27.18 26.35
C TYR A 503 1.86 -27.19 27.86
N GLU A 504 2.78 -27.72 28.67
CA GLU A 504 2.71 -27.64 30.13
C GLU A 504 2.68 -26.19 30.63
N LEU A 505 3.42 -25.29 29.98
CA LEU A 505 3.43 -23.86 30.31
C LEU A 505 2.06 -23.21 30.05
N PHE A 506 1.38 -23.61 28.98
CA PHE A 506 0.01 -23.21 28.69
C PHE A 506 -0.97 -23.76 29.74
N LEU A 507 -0.89 -25.06 30.05
CA LEU A 507 -1.76 -25.71 31.05
C LEU A 507 -1.64 -25.04 32.42
N LYS A 508 -0.43 -24.63 32.80
CA LYS A 508 -0.19 -23.88 34.05
C LYS A 508 -1.04 -22.61 34.15
N GLN A 509 -1.28 -21.92 33.03
CA GLN A 509 -2.13 -20.72 33.02
C GLN A 509 -3.62 -21.09 33.14
N ARG A 510 -4.05 -22.18 32.50
CA ARG A 510 -5.44 -22.66 32.55
C ARG A 510 -5.85 -23.17 33.93
N LEU A 511 -5.02 -23.99 34.57
CA LEU A 511 -5.32 -24.65 35.85
C LEU A 511 -5.60 -23.66 36.99
N VAL A 512 -5.05 -22.44 36.91
CA VAL A 512 -5.28 -21.37 37.88
C VAL A 512 -6.57 -20.60 37.61
N ALA A 513 -7.03 -20.55 36.35
CA ALA A 513 -8.26 -19.88 35.94
C ALA A 513 -9.53 -20.65 36.37
N GLY A 514 -9.43 -21.96 36.61
CA GLY A 514 -10.55 -22.82 37.03
C GLY A 514 -11.05 -22.60 38.47
N GLY A 515 -10.34 -21.81 39.29
CA GLY A 515 -10.69 -21.58 40.70
C GLY A 515 -10.89 -20.10 41.03
N SER A 516 -12.09 -19.57 40.81
CA SER A 516 -12.63 -18.27 41.31
C SER A 516 -11.71 -17.03 41.39
N ALA A 517 -10.55 -17.01 40.75
CA ALA A 517 -9.58 -15.93 40.83
C ALA A 517 -9.96 -14.88 39.79
N MET A 518 -10.20 -13.64 40.24
CA MET A 518 -10.21 -12.47 39.36
C MET A 518 -9.04 -12.55 38.39
N THR A 519 -9.31 -12.71 37.10
CA THR A 519 -8.28 -12.66 36.06
C THR A 519 -7.60 -11.30 36.17
N ASN A 520 -6.30 -11.30 36.44
CA ASN A 520 -5.51 -10.09 36.60
C ASN A 520 -5.57 -9.27 35.30
N GLN A 521 -6.25 -8.13 35.34
CA GLN A 521 -6.51 -7.26 34.18
C GLN A 521 -5.33 -6.32 33.86
N LEU A 522 -4.16 -6.53 34.48
CA LEU A 522 -2.97 -5.74 34.18
C LEU A 522 -2.61 -5.86 32.68
N PRO A 523 -2.47 -4.75 31.92
CA PRO A 523 -2.24 -4.78 30.48
C PRO A 523 -1.02 -5.60 30.07
N VAL A 524 0.07 -5.52 30.84
CA VAL A 524 1.31 -6.27 30.62
C VAL A 524 1.10 -7.78 30.75
N VAL A 525 0.32 -8.21 31.75
CA VAL A 525 0.01 -9.63 31.98
C VAL A 525 -0.86 -10.19 30.85
N GLN A 526 -1.87 -9.42 30.43
CA GLN A 526 -2.74 -9.79 29.32
C GLN A 526 -1.98 -9.82 27.98
N MET A 527 -1.01 -8.91 27.78
CA MET A 527 -0.11 -8.94 26.63
C MET A 527 0.71 -10.23 26.58
N LEU A 528 1.38 -10.59 27.68
CA LEU A 528 2.15 -11.83 27.75
C LEU A 528 1.29 -13.07 27.54
N LEU A 529 0.11 -13.10 28.16
CA LEU A 529 -0.84 -14.20 28.01
C LEU A 529 -1.27 -14.33 26.54
N SER A 530 -1.62 -13.22 25.89
CA SER A 530 -2.02 -13.23 24.47
C SER A 530 -0.90 -13.71 23.54
N LYS A 531 0.36 -13.32 23.79
CA LYS A 531 1.51 -13.80 23.03
C LYS A 531 1.77 -15.30 23.25
N LEU A 532 1.62 -15.78 24.49
CA LEU A 532 1.74 -17.20 24.81
C LEU A 532 0.65 -18.01 24.08
N MET A 533 -0.59 -17.52 24.03
CA MET A 533 -1.69 -18.18 23.30
C MET A 533 -1.36 -18.37 21.81
N VAL A 534 -0.82 -17.34 21.15
CA VAL A 534 -0.41 -17.42 19.73
C VAL A 534 0.61 -18.54 19.54
N VAL A 535 1.66 -18.56 20.37
CA VAL A 535 2.73 -19.56 20.32
C VAL A 535 2.19 -20.97 20.59
N SER A 536 1.38 -21.14 21.64
CA SER A 536 0.82 -22.44 22.00
C SER A 536 -0.09 -23.01 20.91
N VAL A 537 -0.93 -22.19 20.27
CA VAL A 537 -1.75 -22.65 19.12
C VAL A 537 -0.86 -23.01 17.94
N GLY A 538 0.07 -22.14 17.55
CA GLY A 538 0.89 -22.39 16.36
C GLY A 538 1.77 -23.63 16.44
N TYR A 539 2.28 -23.95 17.64
CA TYR A 539 3.28 -25.00 17.84
C TYR A 539 2.73 -26.26 18.53
N CYS A 540 1.66 -26.16 19.31
CA CYS A 540 1.13 -27.24 20.16
C CYS A 540 -0.34 -27.61 19.89
N TRP A 541 -0.98 -27.14 18.81
CA TRP A 541 -2.40 -27.40 18.54
C TRP A 541 -2.82 -28.87 18.58
N ASN A 542 -1.92 -29.81 18.23
CA ASN A 542 -2.18 -31.26 18.27
C ASN A 542 -2.42 -31.81 19.68
N GLU A 543 -1.92 -31.13 20.71
CA GLU A 543 -1.99 -31.60 22.10
C GLU A 543 -3.26 -31.08 22.82
N PHE A 544 -4.04 -30.19 22.19
CA PHE A 544 -5.14 -29.48 22.83
C PHE A 544 -6.40 -30.36 22.95
N ASN A 545 -6.98 -30.41 24.15
CA ASN A 545 -8.31 -30.99 24.38
C ASN A 545 -9.43 -29.94 24.28
N GLU A 546 -10.69 -30.36 24.46
CA GLU A 546 -11.86 -29.45 24.37
C GLU A 546 -11.80 -28.30 25.39
N GLU A 547 -11.37 -28.57 26.63
CA GLU A 547 -11.26 -27.53 27.68
C GLU A 547 -10.15 -26.51 27.36
N ASP A 548 -9.08 -26.96 26.70
CA ASP A 548 -7.98 -26.11 26.26
C ASP A 548 -8.46 -25.14 25.16
N TRP A 549 -9.26 -25.63 24.20
CA TRP A 549 -9.89 -24.79 23.17
C TRP A 549 -10.93 -23.83 23.74
N ASP A 550 -11.76 -24.27 24.69
CA ASP A 550 -12.74 -23.41 25.34
C ASP A 550 -12.07 -22.28 26.14
N PHE A 551 -11.00 -22.59 26.87
CA PHE A 551 -10.20 -21.59 27.58
C PHE A 551 -9.57 -20.56 26.63
N LEU A 552 -8.99 -21.04 25.51
CA LEU A 552 -8.41 -20.17 24.50
C LEU A 552 -9.48 -19.25 23.89
N LEU A 553 -10.57 -19.80 23.34
CA LEU A 553 -11.61 -19.04 22.65
C LEU A 553 -12.30 -18.03 23.60
N SER A 554 -12.45 -18.37 24.87
CA SER A 554 -12.99 -17.44 25.88
C SER A 554 -12.09 -16.22 26.09
N ASN A 555 -10.77 -16.41 26.19
CA ASN A 555 -9.82 -15.30 26.28
C ASN A 555 -9.77 -14.46 24.99
N LEU A 556 -9.73 -15.13 23.82
CA LEU A 556 -9.76 -14.44 22.53
C LEU A 556 -11.00 -13.56 22.38
N ARG A 557 -12.18 -14.10 22.74
CA ARG A 557 -13.43 -13.35 22.74
C ARG A 557 -13.38 -12.14 23.66
N SER A 558 -12.86 -12.30 24.88
CA SER A 558 -12.74 -11.20 25.86
C SER A 558 -11.86 -10.07 25.33
N TRP A 559 -10.69 -10.40 24.79
CA TRP A 559 -9.75 -9.42 24.23
C TRP A 559 -10.31 -8.69 22.99
N ILE A 560 -10.98 -9.41 22.10
CA ILE A 560 -11.66 -8.80 20.95
C ILE A 560 -12.80 -7.90 21.41
N GLN A 561 -13.61 -8.35 22.39
CA GLN A 561 -14.71 -7.56 22.93
C GLN A 561 -14.24 -6.25 23.58
N SER A 562 -13.06 -6.23 24.20
CA SER A 562 -12.48 -5.00 24.77
C SER A 562 -12.26 -3.92 23.70
N VAL A 563 -11.81 -4.30 22.49
CA VAL A 563 -11.63 -3.36 21.39
C VAL A 563 -12.96 -3.04 20.70
N VAL A 564 -13.90 -3.99 20.68
CA VAL A 564 -15.27 -3.73 20.19
C VAL A 564 -15.89 -2.57 20.99
N VAL A 565 -15.88 -2.64 22.32
CA VAL A 565 -16.44 -1.59 23.17
C VAL A 565 -15.75 -0.23 22.94
N MET A 566 -14.43 -0.24 22.77
CA MET A 566 -13.67 0.98 22.46
C MET A 566 -14.11 1.59 21.11
N MET A 567 -14.23 0.77 20.07
CA MET A 567 -14.66 1.25 18.74
C MET A 567 -16.14 1.64 18.72
N GLU A 568 -16.96 1.03 19.57
CA GLU A 568 -18.36 1.40 19.75
C GLU A 568 -18.50 2.80 20.37
N ASP A 569 -17.72 3.08 21.41
CA ASP A 569 -17.63 4.41 22.01
C ASP A 569 -17.15 5.46 20.98
N VAL A 570 -16.16 5.13 20.14
CA VAL A 570 -15.72 6.02 19.04
C VAL A 570 -16.88 6.31 18.07
N ALA A 571 -17.65 5.30 17.67
CA ALA A 571 -18.78 5.49 16.76
C ALA A 571 -19.90 6.34 17.37
N GLU A 572 -20.24 6.13 18.65
CA GLU A 572 -21.23 6.94 19.38
C GLU A 572 -20.77 8.39 19.54
N ASN A 573 -19.51 8.62 19.90
CA ASN A 573 -18.95 9.96 20.07
C ASN A 573 -18.91 10.73 18.74
N VAL A 574 -18.58 10.05 17.62
CA VAL A 574 -18.65 10.65 16.28
C VAL A 574 -20.09 10.99 15.90
N ASN A 575 -21.06 10.10 16.18
CA ASN A 575 -22.48 10.36 15.92
C ASN A 575 -22.99 11.56 16.71
N GLY A 576 -22.74 11.60 18.03
CA GLY A 576 -23.14 12.71 18.89
C GLY A 576 -22.50 14.05 18.49
N LEU A 577 -21.27 14.03 17.98
CA LEU A 577 -20.60 15.23 17.48
C LEU A 577 -21.28 15.77 16.20
N VAL A 578 -21.63 14.89 15.26
CA VAL A 578 -22.33 15.28 14.02
C VAL A 578 -23.71 15.84 14.33
N ASP A 579 -24.47 15.19 15.23
CA ASP A 579 -25.81 15.64 15.64
C ASP A 579 -25.81 16.99 16.38
N ALA A 580 -24.74 17.30 17.12
CA ALA A 580 -24.64 18.53 17.92
C ALA A 580 -24.02 19.73 17.18
N SER A 581 -23.43 19.55 15.99
CA SER A 581 -22.56 20.56 15.38
C SER A 581 -23.21 21.37 14.24
N SER A 582 -23.10 22.70 14.34
CA SER A 582 -23.38 23.67 13.26
C SER A 582 -22.11 24.47 12.85
N GLY A 583 -20.93 23.99 13.27
CA GLY A 583 -19.66 24.71 13.24
C GLY A 583 -18.79 24.49 12.00
N ASN A 584 -17.61 25.12 11.98
CA ASN A 584 -16.63 25.13 10.87
C ASN A 584 -15.92 23.76 10.68
N SER A 585 -15.67 23.34 9.43
CA SER A 585 -15.18 21.99 9.06
C SER A 585 -13.84 21.60 9.72
N ASP A 586 -12.88 22.53 9.80
CA ASP A 586 -11.53 22.26 10.36
C ASP A 586 -11.56 21.97 11.88
N VAL A 587 -12.45 22.64 12.60
CA VAL A 587 -12.61 22.44 14.06
C VAL A 587 -13.26 21.09 14.35
N MET A 588 -14.06 20.57 13.42
CA MET A 588 -14.68 19.27 13.53
C MET A 588 -13.66 18.15 13.26
N CYS A 589 -12.83 18.29 12.21
CA CYS A 589 -11.76 17.34 11.90
C CYS A 589 -10.80 17.18 13.10
N THR A 590 -10.38 18.27 13.73
CA THR A 590 -9.51 18.23 14.92
C THR A 590 -10.20 17.63 16.16
N LYS A 591 -11.53 17.72 16.28
CA LYS A 591 -12.28 17.03 17.35
C LYS A 591 -12.40 15.55 17.07
N ILE A 592 -12.63 15.15 15.81
CA ILE A 592 -12.64 13.75 15.39
C ILE A 592 -11.26 13.11 15.61
N GLU A 593 -10.17 13.79 15.25
CA GLU A 593 -8.81 13.31 15.52
C GLU A 593 -8.58 13.01 17.00
N LYS A 594 -9.11 13.86 17.90
CA LYS A 594 -9.05 13.63 19.36
C LYS A 594 -9.91 12.47 19.84
N ILE A 595 -11.07 12.24 19.23
CA ILE A 595 -11.92 11.07 19.54
C ILE A 595 -11.22 9.78 19.11
N ILE A 596 -10.54 9.81 17.96
CA ILE A 596 -9.84 8.65 17.39
C ILE A 596 -8.49 8.41 18.04
N SER A 597 -7.85 9.43 18.63
CA SER A 597 -6.55 9.28 19.28
C SER A 597 -6.65 8.34 20.49
N ILE A 598 -6.33 7.07 20.26
CA ILE A 598 -6.33 6.04 21.30
C ILE A 598 -5.18 6.34 22.26
N SER A 599 -5.55 6.69 23.50
CA SER A 599 -4.58 7.06 24.55
C SER A 599 -3.78 5.87 25.07
N ASP A 600 -4.33 4.65 24.96
CA ASP A 600 -3.68 3.40 25.37
C ASP A 600 -3.58 2.39 24.21
N PRO A 601 -2.38 2.08 23.69
CA PRO A 601 -2.20 1.12 22.60
C PRO A 601 -2.35 -0.35 23.02
N PHE A 602 -2.42 -0.67 24.32
CA PHE A 602 -2.43 -2.06 24.80
C PHE A 602 -3.60 -2.90 24.27
N PRO A 603 -4.88 -2.45 24.29
CA PRO A 603 -6.00 -3.26 23.82
C PRO A 603 -5.91 -3.64 22.34
N LEU A 604 -5.44 -2.72 21.48
CA LEU A 604 -5.22 -3.00 20.06
C LEU A 604 -4.15 -4.08 19.87
N LYS A 605 -3.01 -3.97 20.54
CA LYS A 605 -1.93 -4.97 20.45
C LYS A 605 -2.33 -6.35 21.00
N ILE A 606 -3.08 -6.39 22.10
CA ILE A 606 -3.58 -7.65 22.68
C ILE A 606 -4.59 -8.32 21.72
N SER A 607 -5.54 -7.54 21.19
CA SER A 607 -6.52 -8.07 20.22
C SER A 607 -5.89 -8.48 18.90
N GLN A 608 -4.80 -7.84 18.46
CA GLN A 608 -4.00 -8.28 17.31
C GLN A 608 -3.43 -9.69 17.53
N ASN A 609 -2.84 -9.96 18.70
CA ASN A 609 -2.42 -11.33 19.08
C ASN A 609 -3.61 -12.30 19.17
N ALA A 610 -4.77 -11.81 19.60
CA ALA A 610 -5.98 -12.62 19.64
C ALA A 610 -6.44 -13.03 18.23
N LEU A 611 -6.46 -12.08 17.29
CA LEU A 611 -6.80 -12.32 15.87
C LEU A 611 -5.80 -13.27 15.21
N LEU A 612 -4.51 -13.14 15.52
CA LEU A 612 -3.47 -14.07 15.09
C LEU A 612 -3.76 -15.50 15.56
N SER A 613 -4.00 -15.68 16.87
CA SER A 613 -4.36 -16.98 17.45
C SER A 613 -5.61 -17.56 16.79
N PHE A 614 -6.63 -16.71 16.55
CA PHE A 614 -7.86 -17.11 15.90
C PHE A 614 -7.64 -17.51 14.43
N SER A 615 -6.77 -16.82 13.69
CA SER A 615 -6.44 -17.15 12.30
C SER A 615 -5.75 -18.52 12.18
N LEU A 616 -4.86 -18.85 13.12
CA LEU A 616 -4.23 -20.16 13.20
C LEU A 616 -5.29 -21.23 13.50
N PHE A 617 -6.16 -20.99 14.48
CA PHE A 617 -7.29 -21.87 14.78
C PHE A 617 -8.17 -22.14 13.55
N LEU A 618 -8.56 -21.10 12.79
CA LEU A 618 -9.37 -21.26 11.57
C LEU A 618 -8.68 -22.13 10.51
N LYS A 619 -7.36 -22.01 10.36
CA LYS A 619 -6.57 -22.82 9.43
C LYS A 619 -6.56 -24.30 9.82
N HIS A 620 -6.42 -24.59 11.11
CA HIS A 620 -6.46 -25.97 11.62
C HIS A 620 -7.87 -26.58 11.50
N SER A 621 -8.91 -25.81 11.80
CA SER A 621 -10.30 -26.24 11.70
C SER A 621 -10.65 -26.66 10.25
N LYS A 622 -10.14 -25.96 9.23
CA LYS A 622 -10.29 -26.36 7.81
C LYS A 622 -9.57 -27.68 7.49
N HIS A 623 -8.37 -27.92 8.04
CA HIS A 623 -7.64 -29.17 7.81
C HIS A 623 -8.35 -30.40 8.38
N GLN A 624 -8.91 -30.29 9.60
CA GLN A 624 -9.67 -31.38 10.22
C GLN A 624 -10.95 -31.75 9.46
N GLN A 625 -11.62 -30.79 8.81
CA GLN A 625 -12.80 -31.05 7.98
C GLN A 625 -12.49 -31.83 6.69
N THR A 626 -11.26 -31.75 6.18
CA THR A 626 -10.81 -32.53 5.01
C THR A 626 -10.33 -33.95 5.34
N GLU A 627 -9.97 -34.23 6.60
CA GLU A 627 -9.42 -35.54 7.02
C GLU A 627 -10.47 -36.47 7.67
N ASN A 628 -11.55 -35.91 8.25
CA ASN A 628 -12.60 -36.66 8.95
C ASN A 628 -13.96 -36.59 8.21
N GLU A 629 -14.10 -37.27 7.07
CA GLU A 629 -15.43 -37.52 6.46
C GLU A 629 -16.18 -38.72 7.10
N ASP A 630 -15.54 -39.46 8.02
CA ASP A 630 -16.15 -40.63 8.68
C ASP A 630 -16.28 -40.46 10.22
N ASP A 631 -17.56 -40.43 10.66
CA ASP A 631 -18.14 -40.77 11.98
C ASP A 631 -18.10 -39.81 13.23
N LEU A 632 -19.33 -39.54 13.71
CA LEU A 632 -19.81 -39.44 15.11
C LEU A 632 -19.31 -38.34 16.09
N ASN A 633 -19.01 -37.11 15.64
CA ASN A 633 -18.78 -35.96 16.54
C ASN A 633 -19.63 -34.69 16.21
N SER A 634 -20.93 -34.82 15.92
CA SER A 634 -21.78 -33.66 15.57
C SER A 634 -21.93 -32.62 16.69
N MET A 635 -22.24 -33.06 17.92
CA MET A 635 -22.47 -32.16 19.08
C MET A 635 -21.22 -31.38 19.53
N LYS A 636 -20.03 -31.96 19.34
CA LYS A 636 -18.74 -31.31 19.69
C LYS A 636 -18.40 -30.20 18.70
N THR A 637 -18.68 -30.44 17.43
CA THR A 637 -18.51 -29.48 16.34
C THR A 637 -19.44 -28.27 16.53
N GLU A 638 -20.68 -28.50 16.96
CA GLU A 638 -21.67 -27.43 17.18
C GLU A 638 -21.28 -26.41 18.27
N LYS A 639 -20.72 -26.85 19.41
CA LYS A 639 -20.27 -25.92 20.46
C LYS A 639 -19.10 -25.06 20.00
N LEU A 640 -18.10 -25.70 19.37
CA LEU A 640 -16.92 -25.02 18.85
C LEU A 640 -17.27 -24.02 17.74
N ASP A 641 -18.18 -24.41 16.83
CA ASP A 641 -18.71 -23.54 15.79
C ASP A 641 -19.50 -22.37 16.38
N SER A 642 -20.26 -22.59 17.45
CA SER A 642 -20.96 -21.49 18.13
C SER A 642 -19.98 -20.48 18.76
N ALA A 643 -18.89 -20.94 19.38
CA ALA A 643 -17.86 -20.09 19.97
C ALA A 643 -17.09 -19.31 18.89
N LYS A 644 -16.74 -19.98 17.78
CA LYS A 644 -16.18 -19.36 16.57
C LYS A 644 -17.09 -18.26 16.04
N ASP A 645 -18.37 -18.53 15.87
CA ASP A 645 -19.34 -17.56 15.35
C ASP A 645 -19.52 -16.35 16.27
N ARG A 646 -19.37 -16.51 17.59
CA ARG A 646 -19.38 -15.39 18.54
C ARG A 646 -18.15 -14.51 18.44
N ILE A 647 -16.97 -15.09 18.21
CA ILE A 647 -15.74 -14.32 17.97
C ILE A 647 -15.86 -13.57 16.65
N VAL A 648 -16.30 -14.24 15.57
CA VAL A 648 -16.52 -13.60 14.27
C VAL A 648 -17.57 -12.50 14.33
N GLU A 649 -18.64 -12.68 15.11
CA GLU A 649 -19.63 -11.61 15.37
C GLU A 649 -18.97 -10.36 15.97
N GLY A 650 -18.06 -10.51 16.94
CA GLY A 650 -17.28 -9.41 17.50
C GLY A 650 -16.35 -8.76 16.47
N ILE A 651 -15.68 -9.56 15.64
CA ILE A 651 -14.80 -9.06 14.56
C ILE A 651 -15.61 -8.30 13.50
N LEU A 652 -16.80 -8.79 13.13
CA LEU A 652 -17.71 -8.09 12.23
C LEU A 652 -18.18 -6.77 12.84
N ARG A 653 -18.50 -6.72 14.14
CA ARG A 653 -18.82 -5.46 14.84
C ARG A 653 -17.67 -4.46 14.77
N LEU A 654 -16.41 -4.87 14.89
CA LEU A 654 -15.26 -3.98 14.68
C LEU A 654 -15.24 -3.38 13.27
N LEU A 655 -15.42 -4.23 12.24
CA LEU A 655 -15.52 -3.79 10.85
C LEU A 655 -16.64 -2.77 10.69
N PHE A 656 -17.82 -3.06 11.24
CA PHE A 656 -18.96 -2.17 11.16
C PHE A 656 -18.73 -0.86 11.91
N CYS A 657 -18.19 -0.85 13.12
CA CYS A 657 -17.96 0.37 13.89
C CYS A 657 -17.04 1.35 13.15
N THR A 658 -15.90 0.88 12.60
CA THR A 658 -15.01 1.77 11.84
C THR A 658 -15.66 2.30 10.56
N GLY A 659 -16.42 1.46 9.85
CA GLY A 659 -17.16 1.90 8.67
C GLY A 659 -18.29 2.86 9.03
N LEU A 660 -18.91 2.68 10.20
CA LEU A 660 -20.03 3.50 10.65
C LEU A 660 -19.55 4.89 11.04
N SER A 661 -18.45 4.98 11.80
CA SER A 661 -17.78 6.26 12.07
C SER A 661 -17.48 7.01 10.78
N GLU A 662 -16.94 6.33 9.76
CA GLU A 662 -16.64 6.95 8.46
C GLU A 662 -17.91 7.35 7.69
N ALA A 663 -18.95 6.51 7.67
CA ALA A 663 -20.21 6.81 7.00
C ALA A 663 -20.91 8.02 7.62
N ILE A 664 -20.91 8.11 8.95
CA ILE A 664 -21.47 9.22 9.72
C ILE A 664 -20.67 10.50 9.45
N ALA A 665 -19.34 10.42 9.49
CA ALA A 665 -18.48 11.57 9.18
C ALA A 665 -18.65 12.04 7.72
N ASN A 666 -18.78 11.10 6.76
CA ASN A 666 -18.97 11.40 5.35
C ASN A 666 -20.31 12.08 5.06
N ALA A 667 -21.35 11.80 5.85
CA ALA A 667 -22.63 12.50 5.76
C ALA A 667 -22.51 14.00 6.09
N TYR A 668 -21.47 14.38 6.85
CA TYR A 668 -21.16 15.77 7.18
C TYR A 668 -20.15 16.39 6.20
N CYS A 669 -18.93 15.84 6.10
CA CYS A 669 -17.91 16.27 5.13
C CYS A 669 -16.93 15.15 4.75
N LYS A 670 -16.36 15.25 3.53
CA LYS A 670 -15.43 14.24 2.99
C LYS A 670 -14.09 14.24 3.71
N GLU A 671 -13.64 15.40 4.18
CA GLU A 671 -12.39 15.54 4.93
C GLU A 671 -12.44 14.78 6.25
N ALA A 672 -13.56 14.86 6.99
CA ALA A 672 -13.77 14.12 8.24
C ALA A 672 -13.75 12.60 8.03
N ALA A 673 -14.38 12.11 6.94
CA ALA A 673 -14.30 10.71 6.56
C ALA A 673 -12.85 10.29 6.26
N SER A 674 -12.08 11.14 5.58
CA SER A 674 -10.66 10.90 5.29
C SER A 674 -9.79 10.83 6.55
N VAL A 675 -10.12 11.56 7.62
CA VAL A 675 -9.42 11.46 8.92
C VAL A 675 -9.61 10.06 9.52
N ILE A 676 -10.84 9.55 9.54
CA ILE A 676 -11.14 8.18 10.01
C ILE A 676 -10.47 7.14 9.12
N ALA A 677 -10.47 7.34 7.81
CA ALA A 677 -9.79 6.44 6.90
C ALA A 677 -8.27 6.41 7.14
N SER A 678 -7.67 7.57 7.44
CA SER A 678 -6.23 7.68 7.71
C SER A 678 -5.82 6.99 9.03
N SER A 679 -6.71 6.94 10.03
CA SER A 679 -6.43 6.24 11.29
C SER A 679 -6.40 4.72 11.14
N ARG A 680 -7.01 4.15 10.10
CA ARG A 680 -6.86 2.72 9.80
C ARG A 680 -5.48 2.41 9.23
N VAL A 681 -4.91 3.32 8.45
CA VAL A 681 -3.58 3.13 7.83
C VAL A 681 -2.47 3.02 8.89
N THR A 682 -2.61 3.71 10.03
CA THR A 682 -1.65 3.61 11.14
C THR A 682 -1.56 2.20 11.74
N HIS A 683 -2.64 1.41 11.64
CA HIS A 683 -2.72 0.03 12.14
C HIS A 683 -3.11 -0.95 11.01
N THR A 684 -2.49 -0.82 9.84
CA THR A 684 -2.85 -1.60 8.63
C THR A 684 -2.86 -3.11 8.91
N SER A 685 -1.84 -3.66 9.56
CA SER A 685 -1.76 -5.10 9.86
C SER A 685 -2.95 -5.61 10.69
N PHE A 686 -3.40 -4.83 11.66
CA PHE A 686 -4.55 -5.17 12.50
C PHE A 686 -5.84 -5.30 11.67
N TRP A 687 -6.09 -4.32 10.78
CA TRP A 687 -7.26 -4.34 9.90
C TRP A 687 -7.19 -5.45 8.83
N GLU A 688 -6.00 -5.80 8.37
CA GLU A 688 -5.81 -6.96 7.48
C GLU A 688 -6.16 -8.29 8.17
N PHE A 689 -5.83 -8.45 9.46
CA PHE A 689 -6.25 -9.62 10.25
C PHE A 689 -7.77 -9.67 10.43
N ILE A 690 -8.41 -8.54 10.71
CA ILE A 690 -9.87 -8.42 10.77
C ILE A 690 -10.48 -8.86 9.43
N ALA A 691 -9.99 -8.29 8.32
CA ALA A 691 -10.47 -8.62 6.98
C ALA A 691 -10.37 -10.13 6.69
N SER A 692 -9.21 -10.74 6.98
CA SER A 692 -9.02 -12.18 6.79
C SER A 692 -9.96 -13.04 7.63
N ALA A 693 -10.26 -12.64 8.87
CA ALA A 693 -11.20 -13.35 9.73
C ALA A 693 -12.66 -13.21 9.22
N VAL A 694 -13.05 -12.04 8.71
CA VAL A 694 -14.39 -11.77 8.15
C VAL A 694 -14.71 -12.67 6.95
N LEU A 695 -13.72 -12.97 6.11
CA LEU A 695 -13.89 -13.88 4.96
C LEU A 695 -14.27 -15.32 5.37
N ASN A 696 -14.02 -15.70 6.62
CA ASN A 696 -14.40 -17.01 7.17
C ASN A 696 -15.73 -16.99 7.94
N SER A 697 -16.52 -15.93 7.80
CA SER A 697 -17.79 -15.76 8.51
C SER A 697 -18.91 -16.69 8.03
N SER A 698 -19.68 -17.21 8.98
CA SER A 698 -20.92 -17.93 8.71
C SER A 698 -22.06 -16.95 8.37
N SER A 699 -23.13 -17.44 7.73
CA SER A 699 -24.34 -16.64 7.48
C SER A 699 -25.01 -16.18 8.76
N GLN A 700 -24.98 -17.02 9.82
CA GLN A 700 -25.55 -16.69 11.13
C GLN A 700 -24.75 -15.59 11.84
N ALA A 701 -23.42 -15.64 11.79
CA ALA A 701 -22.58 -14.59 12.37
C ALA A 701 -22.80 -13.24 11.69
N ARG A 702 -22.93 -13.23 10.34
CA ARG A 702 -23.29 -12.02 9.57
C ARG A 702 -24.66 -11.47 9.95
N ASP A 703 -25.67 -12.33 10.04
CA ASP A 703 -27.04 -11.94 10.44
C ASP A 703 -27.07 -11.30 11.83
N ARG A 704 -26.47 -11.96 12.83
CA ARG A 704 -26.42 -11.45 14.21
C ARG A 704 -25.69 -10.11 14.29
N ALA A 705 -24.57 -9.97 13.60
CA ALA A 705 -23.79 -8.75 13.63
C ALA A 705 -24.56 -7.58 12.98
N VAL A 706 -25.21 -7.78 11.82
CA VAL A 706 -26.06 -6.75 11.19
C VAL A 706 -27.23 -6.35 12.11
N LYS A 707 -27.93 -7.34 12.69
CA LYS A 707 -29.03 -7.09 13.63
C LYS A 707 -28.56 -6.29 14.85
N SER A 708 -27.39 -6.61 15.40
CA SER A 708 -26.84 -5.90 16.56
C SER A 708 -26.68 -4.39 16.31
N ILE A 709 -26.31 -3.99 15.09
CA ILE A 709 -26.15 -2.58 14.72
C ILE A 709 -27.49 -1.92 14.42
N SER A 710 -28.44 -2.66 13.81
CA SER A 710 -29.77 -2.11 13.56
C SER A 710 -30.50 -1.70 14.84
N PHE A 711 -30.23 -2.36 15.97
CA PHE A 711 -30.81 -2.01 17.27
C PHE A 711 -30.12 -0.82 17.96
N TRP A 712 -29.00 -0.34 17.43
CA TRP A 712 -28.18 0.67 18.08
C TRP A 712 -28.73 2.10 17.91
N GLY A 713 -29.52 2.35 16.87
CA GLY A 713 -30.21 3.64 16.68
C GLY A 713 -29.32 4.82 16.25
N LEU A 714 -28.15 4.54 15.66
CA LEU A 714 -27.26 5.56 15.09
C LEU A 714 -27.80 6.12 13.76
N SER A 715 -27.29 7.28 13.33
CA SER A 715 -27.78 7.99 12.13
C SER A 715 -27.58 7.22 10.82
N LYS A 716 -26.60 6.30 10.78
CA LYS A 716 -26.35 5.39 9.66
C LYS A 716 -26.45 3.93 10.14
N GLY A 717 -26.66 3.01 9.20
CA GLY A 717 -26.82 1.57 9.49
C GLY A 717 -25.64 0.71 9.06
N ALA A 718 -25.74 -0.60 9.32
CA ALA A 718 -24.70 -1.58 8.98
C ALA A 718 -24.35 -1.60 7.47
N ILE A 719 -25.34 -1.43 6.58
CA ILE A 719 -25.10 -1.41 5.14
C ILE A 719 -24.27 -0.18 4.72
N SER A 720 -24.63 1.01 5.21
CA SER A 720 -23.87 2.24 4.96
C SER A 720 -22.43 2.15 5.47
N SER A 721 -22.21 1.46 6.59
CA SER A 721 -20.86 1.25 7.11
C SER A 721 -19.98 0.40 6.18
N LEU A 722 -20.54 -0.64 5.54
CA LEU A 722 -19.82 -1.46 4.57
C LEU A 722 -19.53 -0.68 3.29
N TYR A 723 -20.47 0.15 2.82
CA TYR A 723 -20.24 1.03 1.66
C TYR A 723 -19.17 2.08 1.92
N ALA A 724 -19.11 2.65 3.13
CA ALA A 724 -18.06 3.60 3.50
C ALA A 724 -16.66 2.96 3.42
N ILE A 725 -16.52 1.71 3.88
CA ILE A 725 -15.26 0.96 3.76
C ILE A 725 -14.95 0.61 2.31
N LEU A 726 -15.95 0.18 1.54
CA LEU A 726 -15.77 -0.21 0.14
C LEU A 726 -15.30 0.97 -0.72
N PHE A 727 -15.87 2.16 -0.52
CA PHE A 727 -15.62 3.37 -1.31
C PHE A 727 -14.75 4.42 -0.58
N THR A 728 -13.94 3.97 0.39
CA THR A 728 -13.09 4.85 1.21
C THR A 728 -12.02 5.58 0.39
N SER A 729 -11.59 6.77 0.87
CA SER A 729 -10.51 7.56 0.26
C SER A 729 -9.10 7.03 0.54
N ARG A 730 -8.93 6.19 1.56
CA ARG A 730 -7.66 5.53 1.92
C ARG A 730 -7.86 4.00 1.92
N PRO A 731 -7.76 3.35 0.75
CA PRO A 731 -8.11 1.95 0.61
C PRO A 731 -7.11 1.02 1.30
N ILE A 732 -7.61 0.06 2.08
CA ILE A 732 -6.88 -1.14 2.50
C ILE A 732 -7.46 -2.31 1.68
N PRO A 733 -6.71 -2.87 0.71
CA PRO A 733 -7.17 -3.89 -0.23
C PRO A 733 -8.00 -5.04 0.37
N LEU A 734 -7.45 -5.70 1.40
CA LEU A 734 -8.11 -6.84 2.05
C LEU A 734 -9.41 -6.41 2.76
N LEU A 735 -9.43 -5.19 3.31
CA LEU A 735 -10.59 -4.65 4.02
C LEU A 735 -11.73 -4.30 3.05
N GLN A 736 -11.41 -3.71 1.90
CA GLN A 736 -12.40 -3.47 0.84
C GLN A 736 -12.97 -4.77 0.31
N PHE A 737 -12.13 -5.79 0.10
CA PHE A 737 -12.59 -7.11 -0.28
C PHE A 737 -13.48 -7.75 0.80
N ALA A 738 -13.14 -7.61 2.08
CA ALA A 738 -13.98 -8.11 3.18
C ALA A 738 -15.34 -7.40 3.22
N ALA A 739 -15.39 -6.08 3.02
CA ALA A 739 -16.65 -5.33 2.93
C ALA A 739 -17.51 -5.80 1.75
N TYR A 740 -16.89 -5.96 0.57
CA TYR A 740 -17.57 -6.51 -0.61
C TYR A 740 -18.07 -7.94 -0.37
N PHE A 741 -17.27 -8.80 0.25
CA PHE A 741 -17.63 -10.18 0.57
C PHE A 741 -18.89 -10.22 1.45
N VAL A 742 -18.97 -9.37 2.47
CA VAL A 742 -20.15 -9.29 3.34
C VAL A 742 -21.36 -8.77 2.55
N LEU A 743 -21.21 -7.72 1.74
CA LEU A 743 -22.31 -7.17 0.92
C LEU A 743 -22.82 -8.12 -0.17
N SER A 744 -21.96 -8.98 -0.71
CA SER A 744 -22.28 -9.90 -1.82
C SER A 744 -22.81 -11.27 -1.39
N ASN A 745 -22.88 -11.55 -0.09
CA ASN A 745 -23.34 -12.84 0.44
C ASN A 745 -24.62 -12.70 1.28
N GLU A 746 -25.47 -13.73 1.25
CA GLU A 746 -26.66 -13.78 2.09
C GLU A 746 -26.28 -13.94 3.59
N PRO A 747 -27.07 -13.36 4.53
CA PRO A 747 -28.34 -12.64 4.30
C PRO A 747 -28.18 -11.15 3.96
N VAL A 748 -26.96 -10.60 4.00
CA VAL A 748 -26.72 -9.15 3.88
C VAL A 748 -27.01 -8.65 2.47
N LEU A 749 -26.74 -9.46 1.44
CA LEU A 749 -27.07 -9.16 0.04
C LEU A 749 -28.53 -8.73 -0.16
N SER A 750 -29.46 -9.30 0.60
CA SER A 750 -30.88 -8.94 0.54
C SER A 750 -31.17 -7.48 0.91
N MET A 751 -30.41 -6.92 1.87
CA MET A 751 -30.54 -5.55 2.39
C MET A 751 -29.57 -4.56 1.72
N ALA A 752 -28.59 -5.06 0.97
CA ALA A 752 -27.48 -4.26 0.45
C ALA A 752 -27.88 -3.34 -0.72
N VAL A 753 -28.89 -3.72 -1.50
CA VAL A 753 -29.20 -3.09 -2.80
C VAL A 753 -30.47 -2.22 -2.75
N VAL A 754 -31.54 -2.71 -2.13
CA VAL A 754 -32.85 -2.05 -2.11
C VAL A 754 -33.10 -1.46 -0.72
N GLU A 755 -33.73 -0.29 -0.65
CA GLU A 755 -34.21 0.28 0.61
C GLU A 755 -35.41 -0.50 1.15
N ASP A 756 -35.40 -0.83 2.45
CA ASP A 756 -36.57 -1.39 3.11
C ASP A 756 -37.68 -0.33 3.15
N SER A 757 -38.85 -0.66 2.57
CA SER A 757 -40.06 0.15 2.69
C SER A 757 -40.44 0.25 4.19
N PRO A 758 -40.65 1.45 4.75
CA PRO A 758 -40.98 1.62 6.18
C PRO A 758 -42.29 0.96 6.61
N PHE A 759 -43.09 0.41 5.69
CA PHE A 759 -44.43 -0.10 5.95
C PHE A 759 -44.53 -1.61 6.17
N ASN A 760 -43.42 -2.36 6.04
CA ASN A 760 -43.44 -3.82 6.19
C ASN A 760 -43.06 -4.33 7.60
N SER A 761 -42.68 -3.47 8.55
CA SER A 761 -42.32 -3.89 9.92
C SER A 761 -43.50 -4.09 10.86
N ASP A 762 -44.67 -3.49 10.58
CA ASP A 762 -45.73 -3.35 11.59
C ASP A 762 -46.87 -4.39 11.47
N ILE A 763 -46.86 -5.26 10.45
CA ILE A 763 -47.97 -6.21 10.22
C ILE A 763 -47.92 -7.44 11.15
N ASN A 764 -46.79 -7.72 11.81
CA ASN A 764 -46.67 -8.90 12.68
C ASN A 764 -46.93 -8.63 14.18
N ALA A 765 -47.43 -7.45 14.55
CA ALA A 765 -47.64 -7.08 15.96
C ALA A 765 -48.98 -6.38 16.26
N ALA A 766 -50.08 -6.69 15.57
CA ALA A 766 -51.42 -6.39 16.10
C ALA A 766 -52.50 -7.21 15.36
N SER A 767 -53.07 -8.18 16.05
CA SER A 767 -54.38 -8.75 15.73
C SER A 767 -55.49 -7.73 16.02
N ASP A 768 -56.50 -7.72 15.13
CA ASP A 768 -57.87 -7.22 15.28
C ASP A 768 -58.07 -5.71 15.54
N GLN A 769 -58.43 -4.96 14.48
CA GLN A 769 -59.74 -4.31 14.34
C GLN A 769 -59.85 -3.44 13.07
N ASP A 770 -60.99 -3.58 12.40
CA ASP A 770 -61.70 -2.68 11.50
C ASP A 770 -61.06 -2.17 10.19
N SER A 771 -61.52 -2.83 9.12
CA SER A 771 -61.55 -2.36 7.74
C SER A 771 -62.37 -1.08 7.58
N SER A 772 -61.77 -0.02 7.04
CA SER A 772 -62.51 0.95 6.20
C SER A 772 -61.64 1.45 5.03
N HIS A 773 -62.26 1.38 3.86
CA HIS A 773 -61.79 1.77 2.54
C HIS A 773 -60.81 2.97 2.49
N PHE A 774 -59.64 2.74 1.89
CA PHE A 774 -58.99 3.70 0.99
C PHE A 774 -58.33 2.96 -0.18
N ASP A 775 -58.93 3.09 -1.36
CA ASP A 775 -58.28 2.85 -2.65
C ASP A 775 -57.07 3.79 -2.77
N THR A 776 -55.86 3.25 -2.64
CA THR A 776 -54.65 3.89 -3.16
C THR A 776 -53.68 2.80 -3.57
N SER A 777 -53.77 2.38 -4.83
CA SER A 777 -52.70 1.71 -5.56
C SER A 777 -51.52 2.68 -5.71
N ILE A 778 -50.75 2.88 -4.65
CA ILE A 778 -49.43 3.48 -4.74
C ILE A 778 -48.52 2.32 -5.13
N GLU A 779 -48.16 2.22 -6.41
CA GLU A 779 -47.05 1.37 -6.86
C GLU A 779 -45.83 1.72 -6.00
N GLU A 780 -45.41 0.80 -5.11
CA GLU A 780 -44.15 0.92 -4.37
C GLU A 780 -43.01 0.96 -5.40
N LYS A 781 -42.55 2.18 -5.73
CA LYS A 781 -41.38 2.38 -6.59
C LYS A 781 -40.16 1.79 -5.90
N VAL A 782 -39.48 0.85 -6.57
CA VAL A 782 -38.17 0.33 -6.15
C VAL A 782 -37.21 1.51 -5.99
N ARG A 783 -36.53 1.58 -4.84
CA ARG A 783 -35.48 2.56 -4.57
C ARG A 783 -34.20 1.83 -4.21
N LEU A 784 -33.12 2.17 -4.92
CA LEU A 784 -31.78 1.72 -4.58
C LEU A 784 -31.26 2.50 -3.37
N LYS A 785 -30.36 1.89 -2.60
CA LYS A 785 -29.61 2.58 -1.54
C LYS A 785 -28.88 3.80 -2.09
N GLU A 786 -28.93 4.92 -1.36
CA GLU A 786 -28.32 6.21 -1.75
C GLU A 786 -26.87 6.08 -2.21
N GLU A 787 -26.08 5.19 -1.57
CA GLU A 787 -24.66 4.99 -1.85
C GLU A 787 -24.37 4.44 -3.25
N ILE A 788 -25.30 3.65 -3.83
CA ILE A 788 -25.16 3.05 -5.17
C ILE A 788 -26.10 3.67 -6.21
N SER A 789 -27.20 4.31 -5.78
CA SER A 789 -28.22 4.91 -6.64
C SER A 789 -27.60 5.85 -7.68
N TYR A 790 -26.74 6.79 -7.26
CA TYR A 790 -26.08 7.72 -8.19
C TYR A 790 -25.17 7.01 -9.20
N MET A 791 -24.51 5.92 -8.81
CA MET A 791 -23.59 5.17 -9.68
C MET A 791 -24.31 4.35 -10.75
N VAL A 792 -25.55 3.94 -10.47
CA VAL A 792 -26.37 3.10 -11.36
C VAL A 792 -27.33 3.96 -12.20
N GLU A 793 -28.08 4.87 -11.58
CA GLU A 793 -29.09 5.70 -12.24
C GLU A 793 -28.47 6.85 -13.06
N ARG A 794 -27.42 7.48 -12.51
CA ARG A 794 -26.81 8.70 -13.07
C ARG A 794 -25.30 8.57 -13.17
N THR A 795 -24.82 7.46 -13.72
CA THR A 795 -23.39 7.29 -14.00
C THR A 795 -22.89 8.52 -14.77
N PRO A 796 -21.98 9.33 -14.21
CA PRO A 796 -21.55 10.56 -14.86
C PRO A 796 -20.86 10.25 -16.18
N HIS A 797 -21.17 10.99 -17.25
CA HIS A 797 -20.42 10.87 -18.51
C HIS A 797 -18.92 11.14 -18.30
N GLU A 798 -18.57 11.95 -17.31
CA GLU A 798 -17.19 12.23 -16.90
C GLU A 798 -16.40 10.96 -16.56
N VAL A 799 -17.05 9.90 -16.08
CA VAL A 799 -16.40 8.61 -15.77
C VAL A 799 -15.73 8.01 -17.00
N LEU A 800 -16.26 8.24 -18.22
CA LEU A 800 -15.66 7.77 -19.47
C LEU A 800 -14.34 8.48 -19.84
N GLU A 801 -14.14 9.69 -19.33
CA GLU A 801 -12.98 10.54 -19.63
C GLU A 801 -11.89 10.45 -18.55
N MET A 802 -12.21 9.89 -17.37
CA MET A 802 -11.24 9.67 -16.29
C MET A 802 -10.17 8.65 -16.68
N ASP A 803 -9.04 8.66 -15.96
CA ASP A 803 -8.02 7.61 -16.07
C ASP A 803 -8.63 6.21 -15.85
N LEU A 804 -8.13 5.21 -16.57
CA LEU A 804 -8.63 3.84 -16.54
C LEU A 804 -8.55 3.23 -15.13
N LEU A 805 -7.57 3.64 -14.33
CA LEU A 805 -7.38 3.13 -12.97
C LEU A 805 -8.00 4.03 -11.89
N ALA A 806 -8.79 5.05 -12.27
CA ALA A 806 -9.40 5.96 -11.31
C ALA A 806 -10.38 5.23 -10.37
N ASP A 807 -10.30 5.53 -9.06
CA ASP A 807 -11.11 4.89 -8.02
C ASP A 807 -12.62 4.97 -8.30
N GLN A 808 -13.09 6.09 -8.87
CA GLN A 808 -14.50 6.27 -9.20
C GLN A 808 -15.00 5.24 -10.24
N ARG A 809 -14.17 4.86 -11.23
CA ARG A 809 -14.51 3.81 -12.20
C ARG A 809 -14.64 2.45 -11.52
N VAL A 810 -13.68 2.12 -10.65
CA VAL A 810 -13.68 0.87 -9.90
C VAL A 810 -14.91 0.77 -9.01
N ASN A 811 -15.29 1.88 -8.34
CA ASN A 811 -16.48 1.93 -7.50
C ASN A 811 -17.76 1.70 -8.30
N VAL A 812 -17.87 2.24 -9.53
CA VAL A 812 -19.01 1.97 -10.41
C VAL A 812 -19.08 0.47 -10.75
N PHE A 813 -17.95 -0.16 -11.05
CA PHE A 813 -17.91 -1.61 -11.35
C PHE A 813 -18.33 -2.46 -10.16
N LEU A 814 -17.88 -2.10 -8.95
CA LEU A 814 -18.26 -2.76 -7.70
C LEU A 814 -19.76 -2.57 -7.36
N ALA A 815 -20.32 -1.39 -7.62
CA ALA A 815 -21.75 -1.13 -7.44
C ALA A 815 -22.60 -2.01 -8.38
N TRP A 816 -22.24 -2.05 -9.67
CA TRP A 816 -22.91 -2.91 -10.65
C TRP A 816 -22.74 -4.39 -10.33
N SER A 817 -21.57 -4.82 -9.83
CA SER A 817 -21.37 -6.22 -9.47
C SER A 817 -22.25 -6.67 -8.30
N LEU A 818 -22.51 -5.81 -7.31
CA LEU A 818 -23.46 -6.08 -6.22
C LEU A 818 -24.90 -6.17 -6.74
N LEU A 819 -25.32 -5.24 -7.60
CA LEU A 819 -26.66 -5.23 -8.20
C LEU A 819 -26.92 -6.50 -9.03
N ILE A 820 -25.96 -6.89 -9.86
CA ILE A 820 -26.05 -8.11 -10.67
C ILE A 820 -26.06 -9.36 -9.78
N SER A 821 -25.26 -9.38 -8.71
CA SER A 821 -25.25 -10.49 -7.76
C SER A 821 -26.59 -10.65 -7.04
N ARG A 822 -27.26 -9.54 -6.70
CA ARG A 822 -28.62 -9.56 -6.13
C ARG A 822 -29.65 -10.08 -7.12
N LEU A 823 -29.60 -9.62 -8.37
CA LEU A 823 -30.49 -10.12 -9.42
C LEU A 823 -30.29 -11.61 -9.73
N TRP A 824 -29.07 -12.11 -9.56
CA TRP A 824 -28.74 -13.52 -9.69
C TRP A 824 -29.26 -14.36 -8.51
N SER A 825 -29.23 -13.83 -7.27
CA SER A 825 -29.71 -14.58 -6.10
C SER A 825 -31.24 -14.73 -6.06
N LEU A 826 -31.97 -13.86 -6.75
CA LEU A 826 -33.43 -13.92 -6.85
C LEU A 826 -33.90 -15.04 -7.82
N PRO A 827 -34.92 -15.83 -7.44
CA PRO A 827 -35.51 -16.83 -8.34
C PRO A 827 -35.99 -16.22 -9.66
N SER A 828 -35.88 -16.95 -10.77
CA SER A 828 -36.21 -16.41 -12.09
C SER A 828 -37.65 -15.94 -12.24
N SER A 829 -38.57 -16.52 -11.47
CA SER A 829 -40.02 -16.24 -11.46
C SER A 829 -40.47 -15.27 -10.37
N SER A 830 -39.56 -14.61 -9.63
CA SER A 830 -39.95 -13.70 -8.56
C SER A 830 -40.36 -12.33 -9.10
N SER A 831 -41.46 -11.77 -8.58
CA SER A 831 -41.92 -10.43 -8.93
C SER A 831 -40.88 -9.35 -8.56
N ASP A 832 -40.08 -9.58 -7.53
CA ASP A 832 -39.01 -8.68 -7.10
C ASP A 832 -37.90 -8.57 -8.16
N ARG A 833 -37.55 -9.70 -8.79
CA ARG A 833 -36.55 -9.73 -9.87
C ARG A 833 -37.06 -8.97 -11.09
N GLU A 834 -38.30 -9.19 -11.49
CA GLU A 834 -38.92 -8.49 -12.62
C GLU A 834 -38.98 -6.97 -12.37
N ARG A 835 -39.41 -6.56 -11.18
CA ARG A 835 -39.46 -5.14 -10.79
C ARG A 835 -38.09 -4.47 -10.83
N LEU A 836 -37.06 -5.15 -10.31
CA LEU A 836 -35.69 -4.59 -10.31
C LEU A 836 -35.10 -4.51 -11.72
N ILE A 837 -35.36 -5.50 -12.59
CA ILE A 837 -34.93 -5.44 -13.99
C ILE A 837 -35.63 -4.29 -14.72
N GLN A 838 -36.94 -4.14 -14.52
CA GLN A 838 -37.71 -3.05 -15.14
C GLN A 838 -37.18 -1.68 -14.68
N TYR A 839 -36.93 -1.53 -13.38
CA TYR A 839 -36.34 -0.32 -12.84
C TYR A 839 -34.99 0.02 -13.48
N ILE A 840 -34.10 -0.96 -13.68
CA ILE A 840 -32.80 -0.74 -14.36
C ILE A 840 -33.02 -0.31 -15.81
N GLN A 841 -33.96 -0.92 -16.52
CA GLN A 841 -34.27 -0.55 -17.91
C GLN A 841 -34.79 0.89 -18.02
N ASP A 842 -35.54 1.37 -17.03
CA ASP A 842 -36.16 2.69 -17.04
C ASP A 842 -35.22 3.80 -16.53
N SER A 843 -34.31 3.47 -15.60
CA SER A 843 -33.51 4.46 -14.86
C SER A 843 -32.01 4.44 -15.15
N ALA A 844 -31.42 3.30 -15.50
CA ALA A 844 -29.97 3.18 -15.63
C ALA A 844 -29.48 3.55 -17.03
N THR A 845 -28.35 4.25 -17.10
CA THR A 845 -27.72 4.62 -18.38
C THR A 845 -26.77 3.52 -18.87
N PRO A 846 -26.75 3.22 -20.18
CA PRO A 846 -25.91 2.15 -20.74
C PRO A 846 -24.41 2.48 -20.76
N ILE A 847 -23.99 3.63 -20.21
CA ILE A 847 -22.60 4.10 -20.09
C ILE A 847 -21.70 3.05 -19.43
N ILE A 848 -22.23 2.26 -18.49
CA ILE A 848 -21.50 1.16 -17.88
C ILE A 848 -20.93 0.19 -18.91
N LEU A 849 -21.66 -0.14 -19.97
CA LEU A 849 -21.21 -1.07 -21.00
C LEU A 849 -20.08 -0.45 -21.84
N ASP A 850 -20.15 0.85 -22.13
CA ASP A 850 -19.06 1.58 -22.77
C ASP A 850 -17.80 1.58 -21.89
N CYS A 851 -17.95 1.83 -20.58
CA CYS A 851 -16.84 1.74 -19.62
C CYS A 851 -16.22 0.33 -19.59
N LEU A 852 -17.02 -0.73 -19.55
CA LEU A 852 -16.51 -2.11 -19.54
C LEU A 852 -15.67 -2.40 -20.79
N PHE A 853 -16.10 -1.94 -21.97
CA PHE A 853 -15.39 -2.16 -23.22
C PHE A 853 -14.17 -1.24 -23.46
N GLN A 854 -13.98 -0.18 -22.65
CA GLN A 854 -12.69 0.50 -22.56
C GLN A 854 -11.62 -0.36 -21.87
N HIS A 855 -12.03 -1.30 -20.99
CA HIS A 855 -11.12 -2.24 -20.30
C HIS A 855 -11.01 -3.61 -20.98
N ILE A 856 -11.92 -3.95 -21.89
CA ILE A 856 -11.85 -5.17 -22.69
C ILE A 856 -11.24 -4.78 -24.04
N PRO A 857 -9.95 -5.04 -24.31
CA PRO A 857 -9.31 -4.60 -25.55
C PRO A 857 -9.82 -5.39 -26.75
N VAL A 858 -10.90 -4.91 -27.37
CA VAL A 858 -11.57 -5.61 -28.49
C VAL A 858 -10.89 -5.38 -29.84
N GLU A 859 -10.03 -4.36 -29.95
CA GLU A 859 -9.33 -3.94 -31.17
C GLU A 859 -8.37 -5.01 -31.72
N ILE A 860 -7.89 -5.92 -30.86
CA ILE A 860 -6.91 -6.97 -31.22
C ILE A 860 -7.58 -8.20 -31.86
N SER A 861 -8.92 -8.33 -31.76
CA SER A 861 -9.66 -9.49 -32.29
C SER A 861 -9.62 -9.62 -33.82
N MET A 862 -9.31 -8.55 -34.55
CA MET A 862 -9.18 -8.60 -36.03
C MET A 862 -7.84 -9.16 -36.51
N ILE A 863 -6.76 -9.04 -35.72
CA ILE A 863 -5.39 -9.37 -36.15
C ILE A 863 -5.15 -10.88 -36.21
N GLN A 864 -5.93 -11.69 -35.46
CA GLN A 864 -5.80 -13.16 -35.48
C GLN A 864 -6.21 -13.82 -36.81
N SER A 865 -6.86 -13.08 -37.71
CA SER A 865 -7.17 -13.56 -39.07
C SER A 865 -6.04 -13.33 -40.08
N LEU A 866 -5.01 -12.55 -39.74
CA LEU A 866 -3.89 -12.22 -40.62
C LEU A 866 -2.55 -12.46 -39.90
N LYS A 867 -1.97 -13.63 -40.21
CA LYS A 867 -0.58 -14.08 -39.95
C LYS A 867 -0.25 -14.56 -38.53
N LYS A 868 -0.16 -15.89 -38.41
CA LYS A 868 0.71 -16.59 -37.45
C LYS A 868 2.18 -16.23 -37.71
N LYS A 869 2.67 -15.18 -37.06
CA LYS A 869 4.05 -15.07 -36.58
C LYS A 869 4.12 -13.80 -35.75
N ASP A 870 4.56 -13.95 -34.51
CA ASP A 870 4.85 -12.91 -33.51
C ASP A 870 3.59 -12.32 -32.85
N ALA A 871 2.95 -13.10 -31.96
CA ALA A 871 1.89 -12.61 -31.08
C ALA A 871 2.27 -12.86 -29.62
N GLU A 872 2.99 -11.91 -29.02
CA GLU A 872 2.76 -11.60 -27.60
C GLU A 872 1.29 -11.14 -27.50
N LEU A 873 0.40 -12.09 -27.20
CA LEU A 873 -1.00 -11.81 -26.90
C LEU A 873 -1.05 -10.84 -25.72
N SER A 874 -1.74 -9.70 -25.87
CA SER A 874 -1.98 -8.78 -24.75
C SER A 874 -2.64 -9.55 -23.60
N GLY A 875 -1.98 -9.66 -22.44
CA GLY A 875 -2.46 -10.44 -21.29
C GLY A 875 -3.88 -10.06 -20.82
N GLY A 876 -4.30 -8.81 -21.04
CA GLY A 876 -5.63 -8.29 -20.70
C GLY A 876 -6.79 -8.98 -21.42
N LEU A 877 -6.72 -9.20 -22.74
CA LEU A 877 -7.83 -9.81 -23.52
C LEU A 877 -8.10 -11.25 -23.09
N THR A 878 -7.03 -12.04 -22.90
CA THR A 878 -7.13 -13.44 -22.47
C THR A 878 -7.73 -13.55 -21.08
N LYS A 879 -7.33 -12.66 -20.16
CA LYS A 879 -7.86 -12.62 -18.78
C LYS A 879 -9.34 -12.19 -18.75
N ALA A 880 -9.72 -11.18 -19.54
CA ALA A 880 -11.12 -10.76 -19.70
C ALA A 880 -12.00 -11.88 -20.26
N ALA A 881 -11.52 -12.59 -21.29
CA ALA A 881 -12.23 -13.71 -21.91
C ALA A 881 -12.43 -14.88 -20.94
N SER A 882 -11.39 -15.29 -20.20
CA SER A 882 -11.50 -16.37 -19.22
C SER A 882 -12.44 -16.01 -18.07
N ALA A 883 -12.37 -14.77 -17.58
CA ALA A 883 -13.21 -14.30 -16.49
C ALA A 883 -14.69 -14.18 -16.91
N ALA A 884 -14.98 -13.71 -18.12
CA ALA A 884 -16.33 -13.69 -18.68
C ALA A 884 -16.93 -15.10 -18.80
N THR A 885 -16.13 -16.06 -19.29
CA THR A 885 -16.53 -17.46 -19.41
C THR A 885 -16.78 -18.10 -18.04
N GLN A 886 -15.93 -17.78 -17.06
CA GLN A 886 -16.09 -18.29 -15.70
C GLN A 886 -17.33 -17.71 -15.03
N ALA A 887 -17.54 -16.39 -15.09
CA ALA A 887 -18.69 -15.72 -14.49
C ALA A 887 -20.02 -16.20 -15.08
N THR A 888 -20.11 -16.37 -16.41
CA THR A 888 -21.30 -16.93 -17.06
C THR A 888 -21.62 -18.35 -16.64
N LYS A 889 -20.58 -19.16 -16.32
CA LYS A 889 -20.72 -20.55 -15.88
C LYS A 889 -21.05 -20.67 -14.39
N THR A 890 -20.40 -19.88 -13.54
CA THR A 890 -20.54 -19.97 -12.08
C THR A 890 -21.68 -19.10 -11.54
N GLY A 891 -22.07 -18.04 -12.26
CA GLY A 891 -23.05 -17.07 -11.77
C GLY A 891 -22.52 -16.17 -10.64
N SER A 892 -21.21 -16.09 -10.44
CA SER A 892 -20.60 -15.35 -9.34
C SER A 892 -19.49 -14.44 -9.84
N LEU A 893 -19.42 -13.23 -9.28
CA LEU A 893 -18.36 -12.25 -9.53
C LEU A 893 -17.28 -12.25 -8.44
N LEU A 894 -17.48 -13.02 -7.36
CA LEU A 894 -16.62 -12.97 -6.17
C LEU A 894 -15.16 -13.27 -6.49
N PHE A 895 -14.89 -14.28 -7.32
CA PHE A 895 -13.53 -14.69 -7.71
C PHE A 895 -12.76 -13.54 -8.41
N SER A 896 -13.47 -12.74 -9.22
CA SER A 896 -12.85 -11.64 -9.95
C SER A 896 -12.54 -10.46 -9.05
N VAL A 897 -13.42 -10.18 -8.07
CA VAL A 897 -13.22 -9.12 -7.07
C VAL A 897 -12.13 -9.50 -6.06
N GLU A 898 -12.02 -10.77 -5.68
CA GLU A 898 -10.92 -11.27 -4.85
C GLU A 898 -9.56 -11.02 -5.52
N SER A 899 -9.47 -11.31 -6.83
CA SER A 899 -8.26 -11.09 -7.61
C SER A 899 -8.02 -9.64 -8.04
N LEU A 900 -8.97 -8.72 -7.79
CA LEU A 900 -8.93 -7.34 -8.25
C LEU A 900 -7.78 -6.55 -7.61
N TRP A 901 -7.37 -6.95 -6.41
CA TRP A 901 -6.49 -6.16 -5.56
C TRP A 901 -5.03 -6.70 -5.55
N PRO A 902 -4.00 -5.82 -5.51
CA PRO A 902 -4.06 -4.38 -5.81
C PRO A 902 -4.54 -4.11 -7.25
N ILE A 903 -5.15 -2.94 -7.47
CA ILE A 903 -5.78 -2.57 -8.76
C ILE A 903 -4.71 -2.44 -9.83
N GLU A 904 -4.78 -3.32 -10.84
CA GLU A 904 -3.92 -3.32 -12.02
C GLU A 904 -4.78 -3.43 -13.28
N SER A 905 -4.28 -2.91 -14.40
CA SER A 905 -5.00 -2.91 -15.68
C SER A 905 -5.49 -4.30 -16.10
N GLU A 906 -4.65 -5.34 -15.95
CA GLU A 906 -5.00 -6.71 -16.31
C GLU A 906 -6.09 -7.32 -15.41
N LYS A 907 -6.06 -7.03 -14.11
CA LYS A 907 -7.07 -7.49 -13.14
C LYS A 907 -8.39 -6.78 -13.36
N LEU A 908 -8.35 -5.49 -13.68
CA LEU A 908 -9.53 -4.71 -14.02
C LEU A 908 -10.16 -5.17 -15.34
N SER A 909 -9.33 -5.56 -16.33
CA SER A 909 -9.80 -6.20 -17.57
C SER A 909 -10.54 -7.52 -17.29
N ALA A 910 -10.00 -8.35 -16.39
CA ALA A 910 -10.65 -9.58 -15.96
C ALA A 910 -12.00 -9.31 -15.27
N PHE A 911 -12.04 -8.32 -14.36
CA PHE A 911 -13.27 -7.93 -13.68
C PHE A 911 -14.33 -7.37 -14.64
N ALA A 912 -13.93 -6.51 -15.58
CA ALA A 912 -14.83 -5.98 -16.60
C ALA A 912 -15.42 -7.09 -17.48
N GLY A 913 -14.59 -8.06 -17.89
CA GLY A 913 -15.05 -9.26 -18.61
C GLY A 913 -16.05 -10.08 -17.80
N ALA A 914 -15.79 -10.31 -16.51
CA ALA A 914 -16.69 -11.03 -15.61
C ALA A 914 -18.06 -10.35 -15.48
N ILE A 915 -18.06 -9.02 -15.25
CA ILE A 915 -19.30 -8.22 -15.17
C ILE A 915 -20.08 -8.33 -16.48
N TYR A 916 -19.43 -8.08 -17.63
CA TYR A 916 -20.10 -8.15 -18.94
C TYR A 916 -20.71 -9.55 -19.20
N GLY A 917 -19.96 -10.60 -18.91
CA GLY A 917 -20.44 -11.98 -19.04
C GLY A 917 -21.69 -12.23 -18.20
N LEU A 918 -21.71 -11.80 -16.94
CA LEU A 918 -22.86 -12.00 -16.08
C LEU A 918 -24.04 -11.07 -16.44
N MET A 919 -23.77 -9.83 -16.89
CA MET A 919 -24.81 -8.93 -17.42
C MET A 919 -25.53 -9.52 -18.63
N LEU A 920 -24.82 -10.23 -19.53
CA LEU A 920 -25.45 -10.93 -20.65
C LEU A 920 -26.42 -12.02 -20.17
N HIS A 921 -26.15 -12.67 -19.03
CA HIS A 921 -27.03 -13.68 -18.47
C HIS A 921 -28.24 -13.06 -17.76
N VAL A 922 -28.00 -12.05 -16.93
CA VAL A 922 -28.99 -11.49 -15.99
C VAL A 922 -29.84 -10.38 -16.62
N LEU A 923 -29.23 -9.56 -17.49
CA LEU A 923 -29.82 -8.37 -18.10
C LEU A 923 -29.68 -8.39 -19.64
N PRO A 924 -30.09 -9.47 -20.34
CA PRO A 924 -29.88 -9.61 -21.78
C PRO A 924 -30.58 -8.51 -22.60
N ALA A 925 -31.77 -8.07 -22.20
CA ALA A 925 -32.51 -7.00 -22.89
C ALA A 925 -31.80 -5.64 -22.80
N TYR A 926 -31.25 -5.31 -21.62
CA TYR A 926 -30.50 -4.07 -21.39
C TYR A 926 -29.24 -4.01 -22.27
N VAL A 927 -28.46 -5.09 -22.29
CA VAL A 927 -27.24 -5.18 -23.12
C VAL A 927 -27.58 -5.16 -24.61
N ARG A 928 -28.68 -5.81 -25.02
CA ARG A 928 -29.14 -5.81 -26.41
C ARG A 928 -29.59 -4.41 -26.86
N GLY A 929 -30.25 -3.65 -25.99
CA GLY A 929 -30.63 -2.25 -26.25
C GLY A 929 -29.40 -1.42 -26.60
N TRP A 930 -28.42 -1.38 -25.68
CA TRP A 930 -27.13 -0.70 -25.89
C TRP A 930 -26.43 -1.16 -27.18
N TYR A 931 -26.32 -2.47 -27.41
CA TYR A 931 -25.65 -3.01 -28.59
C TYR A 931 -26.28 -2.55 -29.91
N ASN A 932 -27.62 -2.43 -29.96
CA ASN A 932 -28.32 -1.96 -31.15
C ASN A 932 -28.14 -0.44 -31.39
N ASP A 933 -27.85 0.32 -30.33
CA ASP A 933 -27.62 1.77 -30.39
C ASP A 933 -26.18 2.13 -30.80
N LEU A 934 -25.27 1.15 -30.82
CA LEU A 934 -23.88 1.33 -31.27
C LEU A 934 -23.82 1.74 -32.75
N ARG A 935 -23.28 2.93 -33.01
CA ARG A 935 -23.12 3.47 -34.37
C ARG A 935 -21.87 2.97 -35.07
N ASP A 936 -20.79 2.71 -34.33
CA ASP A 936 -19.55 2.20 -34.93
C ASP A 936 -19.66 0.70 -35.23
N ARG A 937 -19.64 0.39 -36.52
CA ARG A 937 -19.73 -0.97 -37.03
C ARG A 937 -18.51 -1.81 -36.66
N ASN A 938 -17.32 -1.21 -36.53
CA ASN A 938 -16.11 -1.95 -36.17
C ASN A 938 -16.18 -2.42 -34.72
N THR A 939 -16.50 -1.50 -33.80
CA THR A 939 -16.72 -1.81 -32.38
C THR A 939 -17.85 -2.83 -32.19
N SER A 940 -18.99 -2.65 -32.86
CA SER A 940 -20.12 -3.60 -32.81
C SER A 940 -19.73 -5.02 -33.28
N ASN A 941 -18.97 -5.15 -34.38
CA ASN A 941 -18.50 -6.45 -34.86
C ASN A 941 -17.51 -7.11 -33.90
N ALA A 942 -16.63 -6.30 -33.31
CA ALA A 942 -15.62 -6.78 -32.37
C ALA A 942 -16.27 -7.32 -31.09
N ILE A 943 -17.25 -6.59 -30.54
CA ILE A 943 -18.07 -7.03 -29.40
C ILE A 943 -18.82 -8.31 -29.75
N GLU A 944 -19.45 -8.37 -30.93
CA GLU A 944 -20.18 -9.58 -31.36
C GLU A 944 -19.25 -10.80 -31.44
N SER A 945 -18.01 -10.62 -31.91
CA SER A 945 -16.99 -11.67 -31.98
C SER A 945 -16.55 -12.16 -30.59
N PHE A 946 -16.29 -11.23 -29.67
CA PHE A 946 -15.94 -11.53 -28.28
C PHE A 946 -17.06 -12.32 -27.60
N THR A 947 -18.31 -11.85 -27.71
CA THR A 947 -19.47 -12.50 -27.11
C THR A 947 -19.71 -13.90 -27.67
N ARG A 948 -19.65 -14.05 -29.00
CA ARG A 948 -19.80 -15.35 -29.68
C ARG A 948 -18.77 -16.38 -29.19
N THR A 949 -17.56 -15.94 -28.89
CA THR A 949 -16.44 -16.83 -28.54
C THR A 949 -16.42 -17.17 -27.05
N CYS A 950 -16.61 -16.16 -26.18
CA CYS A 950 -16.35 -16.27 -24.75
C CYS A 950 -17.64 -16.45 -23.91
N CYS A 951 -18.73 -15.79 -24.30
CA CYS A 951 -19.92 -15.67 -23.45
C CYS A 951 -21.10 -16.53 -23.95
N SER A 952 -21.35 -16.59 -25.25
CA SER A 952 -22.49 -17.30 -25.83
C SER A 952 -22.47 -18.82 -25.61
N PRO A 953 -21.33 -19.54 -25.72
CA PRO A 953 -21.30 -20.99 -25.54
C PRO A 953 -21.82 -21.49 -24.18
N PRO A 954 -21.39 -20.95 -23.01
CA PRO A 954 -21.94 -21.37 -21.72
C PRO A 954 -23.42 -20.97 -21.55
N LEU A 955 -23.86 -19.83 -22.07
CA LEU A 955 -25.26 -19.38 -22.00
C LEU A 955 -26.19 -20.31 -22.79
N ILE A 956 -25.83 -20.64 -24.03
CA ILE A 956 -26.60 -21.56 -24.88
C ILE A 956 -26.65 -22.95 -24.22
N ALA A 957 -25.51 -23.45 -23.71
CA ALA A 957 -25.47 -24.73 -23.03
C ALA A 957 -26.38 -24.78 -21.79
N ASN A 958 -26.47 -23.67 -21.03
CA ASN A 958 -27.36 -23.55 -19.88
C ASN A 958 -28.84 -23.58 -20.30
N GLU A 959 -29.24 -22.78 -21.28
CA GLU A 959 -30.62 -22.75 -21.79
C GLU A 959 -31.09 -24.12 -22.30
N LEU A 960 -30.28 -24.77 -23.15
CA LEU A 960 -30.59 -26.10 -23.69
C LEU A 960 -30.66 -27.16 -22.58
N SER A 961 -29.84 -27.01 -21.52
CA SER A 961 -29.88 -27.88 -20.34
C SER A 961 -31.17 -27.68 -19.53
N GLN A 962 -31.59 -26.44 -19.31
CA GLN A 962 -32.83 -26.13 -18.58
C GLN A 962 -34.07 -26.68 -19.31
N ILE A 963 -34.14 -26.52 -20.64
CA ILE A 963 -35.23 -27.08 -21.45
C ILE A 963 -35.28 -28.61 -21.33
N LYS A 964 -34.10 -29.27 -21.35
CA LYS A 964 -34.03 -30.73 -21.16
C LYS A 964 -34.48 -31.17 -19.76
N LYS A 965 -34.18 -30.38 -18.72
CA LYS A 965 -34.60 -30.64 -17.33
C LYS A 965 -36.12 -30.45 -17.11
N ALA A 966 -36.74 -29.50 -17.81
CA ALA A 966 -38.17 -29.18 -17.66
C ALA A 966 -39.14 -30.31 -18.08
N ASN A 967 -38.64 -31.40 -18.69
CA ASN A 967 -39.33 -32.66 -19.00
C ASN A 967 -40.80 -32.52 -19.43
N PHE A 968 -41.03 -31.99 -20.62
CA PHE A 968 -42.37 -31.79 -21.19
C PHE A 968 -43.05 -33.08 -21.71
N ARG A 969 -42.56 -34.27 -21.37
CA ARG A 969 -43.04 -35.54 -21.97
C ARG A 969 -44.53 -35.73 -21.75
N ASP A 970 -45.25 -35.85 -22.85
CA ASP A 970 -46.69 -36.13 -22.91
C ASP A 970 -46.95 -37.06 -24.11
N GLU A 971 -48.06 -37.79 -24.13
CA GLU A 971 -48.41 -38.69 -25.24
C GLU A 971 -48.53 -37.92 -26.57
N ASN A 972 -48.99 -36.67 -26.50
CA ASN A 972 -49.19 -35.78 -27.65
C ASN A 972 -48.06 -34.74 -27.82
N PHE A 973 -47.00 -34.76 -26.99
CA PHE A 973 -45.96 -33.73 -27.00
C PHE A 973 -44.55 -34.28 -26.77
N SER A 974 -43.63 -33.94 -27.66
CA SER A 974 -42.21 -34.27 -27.53
C SER A 974 -41.32 -33.06 -27.77
N VAL A 975 -40.18 -33.01 -27.06
CA VAL A 975 -39.16 -31.96 -27.23
C VAL A 975 -37.83 -32.63 -27.50
N SER A 976 -37.20 -32.26 -28.61
CA SER A 976 -35.86 -32.69 -28.99
C SER A 976 -34.90 -31.49 -28.96
N VAL A 977 -33.69 -31.72 -28.43
CA VAL A 977 -32.69 -30.67 -28.22
C VAL A 977 -31.42 -31.06 -28.96
N SER A 978 -31.01 -30.25 -29.93
CA SER A 978 -29.79 -30.43 -30.73
C SER A 978 -28.71 -29.46 -30.27
N LYS A 979 -27.72 -29.99 -29.54
CA LYS A 979 -26.58 -29.18 -29.04
C LYS A 979 -25.65 -28.69 -30.16
N SER A 980 -25.50 -29.45 -31.23
CA SER A 980 -24.59 -29.09 -32.34
C SER A 980 -25.18 -28.01 -33.26
N ALA A 981 -26.51 -27.93 -33.34
CA ALA A 981 -27.23 -26.93 -34.14
C ALA A 981 -27.72 -25.72 -33.33
N ASN A 982 -27.52 -25.72 -32.00
CA ASN A 982 -28.13 -24.75 -31.07
C ASN A 982 -29.66 -24.63 -31.27
N GLU A 983 -30.31 -25.78 -31.48
CA GLU A 983 -31.72 -25.84 -31.93
C GLU A 983 -32.56 -26.71 -30.99
N VAL A 984 -33.80 -26.28 -30.76
CA VAL A 984 -34.82 -27.03 -30.03
C VAL A 984 -36.03 -27.21 -30.93
N VAL A 985 -36.49 -28.45 -31.08
CA VAL A 985 -37.70 -28.78 -31.84
C VAL A 985 -38.72 -29.37 -30.88
N ALA A 986 -39.82 -28.64 -30.66
CA ALA A 986 -40.97 -29.10 -29.90
C ALA A 986 -42.08 -29.53 -30.87
N THR A 987 -42.53 -30.78 -30.78
CA THR A 987 -43.49 -31.41 -31.69
C THR A 987 -44.77 -31.76 -30.94
N TYR A 988 -45.89 -31.21 -31.39
CA TYR A 988 -47.24 -31.55 -30.92
C TYR A 988 -47.92 -32.46 -31.95
N THR A 989 -48.46 -33.61 -31.55
CA THR A 989 -49.11 -34.59 -32.44
C THR A 989 -50.53 -34.92 -31.99
N LYS A 990 -51.50 -34.87 -32.91
CA LYS A 990 -52.89 -35.30 -32.69
C LYS A 990 -53.48 -35.88 -34.00
N ASP A 991 -54.10 -37.06 -33.92
CA ASP A 991 -54.78 -37.74 -35.03
C ASP A 991 -53.92 -37.84 -36.33
N GLU A 992 -52.68 -38.35 -36.20
CA GLU A 992 -51.68 -38.50 -37.28
C GLU A 992 -51.17 -37.20 -37.94
N THR A 993 -51.68 -36.04 -37.52
CA THR A 993 -51.19 -34.71 -37.90
C THR A 993 -50.38 -34.08 -36.77
N GLY A 994 -49.42 -33.20 -37.09
CA GLY A 994 -48.50 -32.64 -36.11
C GLY A 994 -47.99 -31.25 -36.47
N MET A 995 -47.52 -30.53 -35.46
CA MET A 995 -47.01 -29.17 -35.51
C MET A 995 -45.62 -29.17 -34.87
N ASP A 996 -44.62 -28.69 -35.61
CA ASP A 996 -43.25 -28.58 -35.13
C ASP A 996 -42.90 -27.09 -34.92
N LEU A 997 -42.60 -26.73 -33.67
CA LEU A 997 -42.02 -25.45 -33.28
C LEU A 997 -40.50 -25.61 -33.22
N VAL A 998 -39.80 -24.84 -34.04
CA VAL A 998 -38.34 -24.83 -34.14
C VAL A 998 -37.80 -23.53 -33.53
N ILE A 999 -36.96 -23.65 -32.51
CA ILE A 999 -36.31 -22.53 -31.82
C ILE A 999 -34.81 -22.63 -32.06
N ARG A 1000 -34.19 -21.66 -32.74
CA ARG A 1000 -32.73 -21.63 -33.00
C ARG A 1000 -32.07 -20.49 -32.24
N LEU A 1001 -31.11 -20.81 -31.38
CA LEU A 1001 -30.30 -19.81 -30.68
C LEU A 1001 -29.14 -19.35 -31.59
N PRO A 1002 -28.97 -18.03 -31.80
CA PRO A 1002 -27.89 -17.51 -32.62
C PRO A 1002 -26.52 -17.73 -31.96
N ALA A 1003 -25.46 -17.80 -32.77
CA ALA A 1003 -24.10 -17.98 -32.25
C ALA A 1003 -23.65 -16.83 -31.32
N SER A 1004 -24.20 -15.62 -31.50
CA SER A 1004 -23.98 -14.44 -30.65
C SER A 1004 -25.10 -14.22 -29.62
N TYR A 1005 -25.81 -15.27 -29.18
CA TYR A 1005 -26.83 -15.19 -28.14
C TYR A 1005 -26.25 -14.59 -26.83
N PRO A 1006 -26.93 -13.63 -26.17
CA PRO A 1006 -28.25 -13.05 -26.46
C PRO A 1006 -28.22 -11.71 -27.21
N LEU A 1007 -27.12 -11.31 -27.86
CA LEU A 1007 -27.09 -10.04 -28.62
C LEU A 1007 -28.04 -10.07 -29.81
N ARG A 1008 -28.07 -11.20 -30.54
CA ARG A 1008 -29.05 -11.43 -31.62
C ARG A 1008 -30.30 -12.11 -31.05
N PRO A 1009 -31.50 -11.79 -31.59
CA PRO A 1009 -32.74 -12.44 -31.16
C PRO A 1009 -32.74 -13.93 -31.55
N VAL A 1010 -33.42 -14.74 -30.73
CA VAL A 1010 -33.68 -16.15 -31.02
C VAL A 1010 -34.65 -16.24 -32.20
N ASP A 1011 -34.38 -17.15 -33.12
CA ASP A 1011 -35.21 -17.41 -34.29
C ASP A 1011 -36.25 -18.48 -33.93
N VAL A 1012 -37.52 -18.23 -34.27
CA VAL A 1012 -38.65 -19.09 -33.93
C VAL A 1012 -39.50 -19.31 -35.18
N ASP A 1013 -39.51 -20.56 -35.65
CA ASP A 1013 -40.21 -21.01 -36.84
C ASP A 1013 -41.25 -22.09 -36.52
N CYS A 1014 -42.30 -22.16 -37.34
CA CYS A 1014 -43.30 -23.24 -37.30
C CYS A 1014 -43.39 -23.89 -38.67
N THR A 1015 -42.92 -25.13 -38.82
CA THR A 1015 -42.74 -25.76 -40.15
C THR A 1015 -43.92 -26.61 -40.60
N ARG A 1016 -44.79 -27.05 -39.68
CA ARG A 1016 -46.00 -27.84 -39.97
C ARG A 1016 -47.25 -27.19 -39.38
N SER A 1017 -48.35 -27.15 -40.14
CA SER A 1017 -49.63 -26.57 -39.70
C SER A 1017 -50.69 -27.65 -39.46
N LEU A 1018 -51.26 -27.67 -38.26
CA LEU A 1018 -52.15 -28.72 -37.76
C LEU A 1018 -53.61 -28.22 -37.81
N GLY A 1019 -54.23 -28.13 -38.99
CA GLY A 1019 -55.66 -27.75 -39.18
C GLY A 1019 -56.11 -26.38 -38.64
N ILE A 1020 -55.22 -25.60 -38.03
CA ILE A 1020 -55.48 -24.28 -37.44
C ILE A 1020 -55.43 -23.21 -38.54
N SER A 1021 -56.31 -22.21 -38.46
CA SER A 1021 -56.28 -21.07 -39.38
C SER A 1021 -54.92 -20.35 -39.33
N GLU A 1022 -54.37 -19.99 -40.49
CA GLU A 1022 -53.09 -19.28 -40.64
C GLU A 1022 -53.00 -18.01 -39.77
N ILE A 1023 -54.13 -17.33 -39.55
CA ILE A 1023 -54.24 -16.13 -38.72
C ILE A 1023 -53.98 -16.43 -37.23
N LYS A 1024 -54.52 -17.52 -36.69
CA LYS A 1024 -54.28 -17.94 -35.29
C LYS A 1024 -52.84 -18.40 -35.10
N GLN A 1025 -52.31 -19.20 -36.04
CA GLN A 1025 -50.93 -19.65 -36.02
C GLN A 1025 -49.96 -18.45 -36.04
N ARG A 1026 -50.19 -17.48 -36.93
CA ARG A 1026 -49.37 -16.26 -37.00
C ARG A 1026 -49.47 -15.43 -35.73
N LYS A 1027 -50.64 -15.33 -35.09
CA LYS A 1027 -50.79 -14.64 -33.80
C LYS A 1027 -50.02 -15.34 -32.68
N TRP A 1028 -50.07 -16.66 -32.59
CA TRP A 1028 -49.33 -17.42 -31.58
C TRP A 1028 -47.82 -17.35 -31.81
N LEU A 1029 -47.35 -17.48 -33.06
CA LEU A 1029 -45.95 -17.29 -33.42
C LEU A 1029 -45.48 -15.86 -33.07
N MET A 1030 -46.24 -14.82 -33.42
CA MET A 1030 -45.88 -13.44 -33.08
C MET A 1030 -45.85 -13.20 -31.56
N SER A 1031 -46.79 -13.80 -30.81
CA SER A 1031 -46.78 -13.75 -29.34
C SER A 1031 -45.56 -14.46 -28.75
N MET A 1032 -45.20 -15.61 -29.30
CA MET A 1032 -44.03 -16.39 -28.90
C MET A 1032 -42.73 -15.64 -29.24
N MET A 1033 -42.62 -15.10 -30.46
CA MET A 1033 -41.50 -14.26 -30.87
C MET A 1033 -41.38 -13.01 -29.99
N LEU A 1034 -42.48 -12.38 -29.61
CA LEU A 1034 -42.46 -11.21 -28.71
C LEU A 1034 -41.99 -11.62 -27.30
N PHE A 1035 -42.49 -12.72 -26.76
CA PHE A 1035 -42.10 -13.27 -25.45
C PHE A 1035 -40.61 -13.63 -25.41
N VAL A 1036 -40.13 -14.32 -26.43
CA VAL A 1036 -38.72 -14.74 -26.58
C VAL A 1036 -37.80 -13.56 -26.95
N ARG A 1037 -38.29 -12.54 -27.65
CA ARG A 1037 -37.47 -11.37 -28.04
C ARG A 1037 -37.29 -10.38 -26.90
N ASN A 1038 -38.28 -10.22 -26.03
CA ASN A 1038 -38.24 -9.33 -24.85
C ASN A 1038 -37.53 -9.97 -23.64
N GLN A 1039 -37.00 -11.19 -23.80
CA GLN A 1039 -36.42 -12.09 -22.80
C GLN A 1039 -35.93 -11.45 -21.50
N ASN A 1040 -36.81 -11.48 -20.50
CA ASN A 1040 -36.48 -11.72 -19.09
C ASN A 1040 -36.96 -13.13 -18.63
N GLY A 1041 -37.60 -13.91 -19.51
CA GLY A 1041 -38.19 -15.24 -19.24
C GLY A 1041 -37.46 -16.41 -19.88
N ALA A 1042 -37.51 -17.59 -19.26
CA ALA A 1042 -36.81 -18.79 -19.70
C ALA A 1042 -37.45 -19.43 -20.95
N LEU A 1043 -36.63 -19.92 -21.90
CA LEU A 1043 -37.13 -20.59 -23.11
C LEU A 1043 -38.01 -21.81 -22.81
N ALA A 1044 -37.75 -22.51 -21.70
CA ALA A 1044 -38.57 -23.61 -21.23
C ALA A 1044 -40.02 -23.17 -20.92
N GLU A 1045 -40.21 -22.01 -20.30
CA GLU A 1045 -41.55 -21.50 -20.00
C GLU A 1045 -42.30 -21.12 -21.27
N ALA A 1046 -41.60 -20.55 -22.26
CA ALA A 1046 -42.16 -20.24 -23.56
C ALA A 1046 -42.74 -21.52 -24.22
N ILE A 1047 -41.97 -22.61 -24.22
CA ILE A 1047 -42.40 -23.92 -24.75
C ILE A 1047 -43.61 -24.45 -23.96
N GLY A 1048 -43.61 -24.30 -22.63
CA GLY A 1048 -44.73 -24.69 -21.78
C GLY A 1048 -46.02 -23.90 -22.05
N ILE A 1049 -45.92 -22.59 -22.28
CA ILE A 1049 -47.06 -21.73 -22.67
C ILE A 1049 -47.58 -22.16 -24.05
N TRP A 1050 -46.67 -22.40 -25.00
CA TRP A 1050 -47.03 -22.87 -26.33
C TRP A 1050 -47.80 -24.20 -26.27
N LYS A 1051 -47.32 -25.18 -25.51
CA LYS A 1051 -48.02 -26.45 -25.26
C LYS A 1051 -49.44 -26.24 -24.71
N ARG A 1052 -49.57 -25.46 -23.62
CA ARG A 1052 -50.87 -25.18 -22.96
C ARG A 1052 -51.89 -24.55 -23.91
N ASN A 1053 -51.44 -23.71 -24.85
CA ASN A 1053 -52.34 -23.10 -25.84
C ASN A 1053 -52.91 -24.14 -26.81
N PHE A 1054 -52.11 -25.14 -27.21
CA PHE A 1054 -52.56 -26.25 -28.05
C PHE A 1054 -53.52 -27.18 -27.30
N ASP A 1055 -53.18 -27.57 -26.07
CA ASP A 1055 -54.03 -28.44 -25.25
C ASP A 1055 -55.45 -27.84 -25.11
N LYS A 1056 -55.55 -26.55 -24.81
CA LYS A 1056 -56.85 -25.85 -24.67
C LYS A 1056 -57.66 -25.74 -25.97
N GLU A 1057 -57.01 -25.50 -27.12
CA GLU A 1057 -57.70 -25.42 -28.41
C GLU A 1057 -58.31 -26.79 -28.80
N PHE A 1058 -57.64 -27.88 -28.41
CA PHE A 1058 -58.02 -29.24 -28.77
C PHE A 1058 -58.88 -29.97 -27.72
N GLU A 1059 -59.07 -29.39 -26.52
CA GLU A 1059 -60.00 -29.82 -25.46
C GLU A 1059 -61.42 -29.23 -25.60
N GLY A 1060 -61.69 -28.38 -26.59
CA GLY A 1060 -63.06 -27.97 -26.97
C GLY A 1060 -63.69 -26.83 -26.15
N HIS A 1061 -62.95 -26.11 -25.31
CA HIS A 1061 -63.46 -24.89 -24.67
C HIS A 1061 -63.33 -23.69 -25.62
N ALA A 1062 -64.33 -23.53 -26.48
CA ALA A 1062 -64.48 -22.32 -27.28
C ALA A 1062 -64.73 -21.10 -26.36
N ASN A 1063 -63.96 -20.04 -26.60
CA ASN A 1063 -64.09 -18.65 -26.11
C ASN A 1063 -63.62 -18.34 -24.68
N THR A 1064 -62.32 -18.06 -24.54
CA THR A 1064 -61.84 -16.77 -23.97
C THR A 1064 -60.38 -16.51 -24.39
N ASN A 1065 -60.13 -15.38 -25.07
CA ASN A 1065 -58.77 -14.95 -25.46
C ASN A 1065 -57.99 -14.53 -24.21
N PHE A 1066 -57.17 -15.43 -23.66
CA PHE A 1066 -56.29 -15.15 -22.51
C PHE A 1066 -54.95 -14.48 -22.88
N ILE A 1067 -54.72 -14.16 -24.16
CA ILE A 1067 -53.43 -13.61 -24.63
C ILE A 1067 -53.23 -12.14 -24.19
N LEU A 1068 -54.27 -11.45 -23.70
CA LEU A 1068 -54.10 -10.10 -23.18
C LEU A 1068 -53.48 -10.05 -21.77
N LEU A 1069 -53.64 -11.07 -20.91
CA LEU A 1069 -53.18 -10.93 -19.52
C LEU A 1069 -51.67 -11.14 -19.35
N ALA A 1070 -51.02 -11.97 -20.17
CA ALA A 1070 -49.58 -12.17 -20.12
C ALA A 1070 -48.77 -11.02 -20.78
N CYS A 1071 -49.40 -10.22 -21.65
CA CYS A 1071 -48.77 -9.05 -22.26
C CYS A 1071 -49.08 -7.75 -21.49
N ILE A 1072 -50.19 -7.67 -20.74
CA ILE A 1072 -50.57 -6.46 -20.00
C ILE A 1072 -49.66 -6.19 -18.80
N ASN A 1073 -49.14 -7.21 -18.12
CA ASN A 1073 -48.18 -6.99 -17.02
C ASN A 1073 -46.82 -6.40 -17.50
N GLY A 1074 -46.54 -6.42 -18.81
CA GLY A 1074 -45.32 -5.84 -19.40
C GLY A 1074 -45.53 -4.55 -20.21
N PHE A 1075 -46.75 -3.97 -20.25
CA PHE A 1075 -47.07 -2.86 -21.18
C PHE A 1075 -47.76 -1.65 -20.54
N GLN A 1076 -47.66 -1.45 -19.22
CA GLN A 1076 -48.35 -0.34 -18.55
C GLN A 1076 -47.69 1.05 -18.69
N HIS A 1077 -46.44 1.18 -19.21
CA HIS A 1077 -45.74 2.48 -19.13
C HIS A 1077 -45.19 3.13 -20.40
N LEU A 1078 -45.44 2.62 -21.62
CA LEU A 1078 -45.10 3.39 -22.82
C LEU A 1078 -46.23 4.36 -23.24
N THR A 1079 -46.46 5.39 -22.41
CA THR A 1079 -47.11 6.62 -22.86
C THR A 1079 -46.25 7.80 -22.46
N ASN A 1080 -45.35 8.19 -23.36
CA ASN A 1080 -44.99 9.57 -23.67
C ASN A 1080 -43.89 9.53 -24.73
N HIS A 1081 -44.29 9.46 -25.99
CA HIS A 1081 -43.62 10.05 -27.16
C HIS A 1081 -44.26 9.44 -28.41
N LEU A 1082 -45.35 10.07 -28.88
CA LEU A 1082 -45.77 10.21 -30.28
C LEU A 1082 -47.17 10.88 -30.29
N ALA A 1083 -47.24 12.06 -30.88
CA ALA A 1083 -48.49 12.81 -31.13
C ALA A 1083 -49.27 12.18 -32.32
N PRO A 1084 -50.53 12.57 -32.60
CA PRO A 1084 -51.68 11.70 -32.40
C PRO A 1084 -52.31 11.16 -33.70
N CYS A 1085 -52.62 9.87 -33.76
CA CYS A 1085 -53.65 9.35 -34.67
C CYS A 1085 -54.98 9.22 -33.93
N VAL A 1086 -55.80 10.27 -34.01
CA VAL A 1086 -57.19 10.31 -33.55
C VAL A 1086 -58.04 9.41 -34.47
N ASN A 1087 -58.18 8.12 -34.15
CA ASN A 1087 -59.34 7.33 -34.57
C ASN A 1087 -59.52 5.94 -33.90
N LEU A 1088 -58.69 5.53 -32.93
CA LEU A 1088 -58.92 4.28 -32.18
C LEU A 1088 -59.57 4.46 -30.78
N ARG A 1089 -59.65 5.68 -30.26
CA ARG A 1089 -60.17 5.94 -28.90
C ARG A 1089 -61.69 5.75 -28.76
N SER A 1090 -62.49 5.96 -29.82
CA SER A 1090 -63.95 5.86 -29.74
C SER A 1090 -64.49 4.42 -29.81
N LYS A 1091 -63.78 3.49 -30.48
CA LYS A 1091 -64.19 2.07 -30.57
C LYS A 1091 -63.87 1.26 -29.31
N LEU A 1092 -62.81 1.62 -28.58
CA LEU A 1092 -62.43 0.97 -27.32
C LEU A 1092 -63.36 1.33 -26.15
N PHE A 1093 -63.89 2.56 -26.12
CA PHE A 1093 -64.84 2.99 -25.08
C PHE A 1093 -66.20 2.26 -25.17
N SER A 1094 -66.61 1.84 -26.37
CA SER A 1094 -67.87 1.09 -26.57
C SER A 1094 -67.80 -0.38 -26.14
N VAL A 1095 -66.60 -0.97 -26.08
CA VAL A 1095 -66.42 -2.38 -25.70
C VAL A 1095 -66.20 -2.51 -24.18
N MET A 1096 -65.54 -1.53 -23.55
CA MET A 1096 -65.37 -1.49 -22.09
C MET A 1096 -66.68 -1.29 -21.31
N LEU A 1097 -67.68 -0.59 -21.89
CA LEU A 1097 -68.97 -0.41 -21.21
C LEU A 1097 -69.80 -1.70 -21.16
N HIS A 1098 -69.64 -2.61 -22.13
CA HIS A 1098 -70.43 -3.84 -22.21
C HIS A 1098 -69.94 -4.97 -21.30
N VAL A 1099 -68.64 -4.97 -20.95
CA VAL A 1099 -68.04 -5.98 -20.05
C VAL A 1099 -68.26 -5.63 -18.57
N LYS A 1100 -68.36 -4.33 -18.24
CA LYS A 1100 -68.63 -3.88 -16.87
C LYS A 1100 -70.06 -4.18 -16.40
N GLN A 1101 -70.99 -4.45 -17.33
CA GLN A 1101 -72.40 -4.73 -17.05
C GLN A 1101 -72.72 -6.23 -16.94
N THR A 1102 -71.79 -7.12 -17.31
CA THR A 1102 -71.98 -8.58 -17.24
C THR A 1102 -71.25 -9.26 -16.07
N ALA A 1103 -70.23 -8.62 -15.47
CA ALA A 1103 -69.55 -9.15 -14.29
C ALA A 1103 -70.30 -8.86 -12.96
N LEU A 1104 -71.31 -7.98 -12.97
CA LEU A 1104 -72.08 -7.61 -11.77
C LEU A 1104 -73.32 -8.50 -11.50
N LEU A 1105 -73.48 -9.60 -12.25
CA LEU A 1105 -74.64 -10.51 -12.14
C LEU A 1105 -74.31 -11.93 -11.64
N LEU A 1106 -73.05 -12.23 -11.26
CA LEU A 1106 -72.65 -13.58 -10.84
C LEU A 1106 -71.97 -13.71 -9.47
N GLU A 1107 -71.75 -12.61 -8.73
CA GLU A 1107 -71.20 -12.64 -7.36
C GLU A 1107 -72.05 -11.87 -6.34
N THR A 1108 -73.38 -12.06 -6.39
CA THR A 1108 -74.29 -11.75 -5.28
C THR A 1108 -75.23 -12.92 -5.00
N LYS A 1109 -74.69 -14.15 -4.91
CA LYS A 1109 -75.44 -15.32 -4.41
C LYS A 1109 -74.55 -16.41 -3.84
N LYS A 1110 -73.75 -16.08 -2.83
CA LYS A 1110 -73.33 -17.03 -1.79
C LYS A 1110 -72.92 -16.22 -0.57
N GLU A 1111 -73.52 -16.56 0.56
CA GLU A 1111 -73.31 -16.02 1.92
C GLU A 1111 -74.21 -14.86 2.37
N ALA A 1112 -75.44 -15.21 2.80
CA ALA A 1112 -76.07 -14.74 4.04
C ALA A 1112 -77.33 -15.58 4.36
N GLY A 1113 -77.45 -16.09 5.59
CA GLY A 1113 -78.67 -16.72 6.14
C GLY A 1113 -78.48 -18.14 6.73
N GLN A 1114 -77.65 -18.36 7.74
CA GLN A 1114 -77.98 -18.29 9.19
C GLN A 1114 -78.89 -19.42 9.73
N GLN A 1115 -78.27 -20.26 10.57
CA GLN A 1115 -78.72 -20.82 11.87
C GLN A 1115 -80.09 -21.52 12.06
N PHE A 1116 -79.96 -22.75 12.60
CA PHE A 1116 -80.77 -23.48 13.61
C PHE A 1116 -82.24 -23.86 13.31
N CYS A 1117 -82.50 -25.18 13.34
CA CYS A 1117 -83.37 -25.81 14.35
C CYS A 1117 -83.29 -27.35 14.35
N ASN A 1118 -82.83 -27.89 15.49
CA ASN A 1118 -83.31 -29.07 16.24
C ASN A 1118 -83.59 -30.44 15.57
N ILE A 1119 -82.81 -31.43 16.04
CA ILE A 1119 -83.24 -32.58 16.89
C ILE A 1119 -84.49 -33.34 16.38
N ASP A 1120 -84.34 -34.59 15.91
CA ASP A 1120 -84.51 -35.80 16.74
C ASP A 1120 -84.48 -37.14 15.95
N ILE A 1121 -83.98 -38.18 16.66
CA ILE A 1121 -84.41 -39.61 16.68
C ILE A 1121 -83.86 -40.63 15.66
N VAL A 1122 -82.98 -41.50 16.20
CA VAL A 1122 -82.97 -43.01 16.17
C VAL A 1122 -82.79 -43.68 14.80
N SER A 1123 -81.87 -44.62 14.56
CA SER A 1123 -81.17 -45.64 15.36
C SER A 1123 -79.82 -45.97 14.73
#